data_AF-A0A7C1SAN1-F1
#
_entry.id   AF-A0A7C1SAN1-F1
#
_cell.length_a   1.000
_cell.length_b   1.000
_cell.length_c   1.000
_cell.angle_alpha   90.00
_cell.angle_beta   90.00
_cell.angle_gamma   90.00
#
_symmetry.space_group_name_H-M   'P 1'
#
loop_
_entity.id
_entity.type
_entity.pdbx_description
1 polymer ?
#
loop_
_entity_poly.entity_id
_entity_poly.type
_entity_poly.pdbx_seq_one_letter_code
_entity_poly.pdbx_strand_id
1 'polypeptide(L)'
;MPKVSVIIPCYNHGQYLNEAVESVLNQTWQNFEIIIVDDGSDDEKTRLILADYNKPKTRIIHTDNQGLASARNNGIKEAKGEYVLPLDADDKIGSEYTDIAVKILDENPDIGIVYCQASYFGDKDGLIDLPEFSLEGILKKNIIFCSGFFRKRDWERVKGYNTNMVYGLEDWDFWLSLLELNLKPYRIPKTLFYYRIKKTSMLNTMSEEAPFFMIKNVIFNHRQLFKDCAEIYIVPKVTQLYIDTGFGFNNQKVIKKVIFGSGKQIEFDLNETGKIKGLRFDPINDFCVIHIEKISIQFDDRSWHKIENIETNAAYRQDQNFIFLSNDPRVYFEVPNRKIKKVTIKLNFITTGKAALTYIINYQNELISQKKQIGECNDQQKKDVSIHQQEIQSYAVDGCINSWEKRYQEVVSSTAWKITFPLRWIFGKLKKVMRFIGVERKKAIIDEISFFYFCYLKKDPIPPQRFNYVGGIEFVKIGKLYFDNIINFCGVKESDKILDIGSGIGRVAVHFMDYLNNEGRYEGFEIVERGVKWCNQKLTKQSPVFCFQHANIYNKEYNKNGTIEATEFVFPYTAGFFDFAFAASVFTHILPDAASHYLNEIYRVLKPGGRVFISCFLLKQDSKTYMSSSEFNFKLIDKRYGVMIIENPEAAIAYEESFFRELFKAANLSIKGAIHYGTWCNRKGEIHGQDIIIAEKRT
;
A
#
# COMPACT_ATOMS: atom_id res chain seq x y z
N MET A 1 23.94 -10.12 -32.21
CA MET A 1 22.80 -10.30 -31.28
C MET A 1 21.77 -9.23 -31.60
N PRO A 2 20.45 -9.52 -31.48
CA PRO A 2 19.41 -8.52 -31.73
C PRO A 2 19.61 -7.32 -30.78
N LYS A 3 19.30 -6.10 -31.23
CA LYS A 3 19.33 -4.91 -30.35
C LYS A 3 18.04 -4.80 -29.54
N VAL A 4 16.91 -5.23 -30.13
CA VAL A 4 15.58 -5.18 -29.51
C VAL A 4 14.98 -6.59 -29.46
N SER A 5 14.35 -6.94 -28.33
CA SER A 5 13.47 -8.11 -28.23
C SER A 5 12.04 -7.65 -28.01
N VAL A 6 11.14 -8.03 -28.93
CA VAL A 6 9.71 -7.77 -28.78
C VAL A 6 9.04 -8.97 -28.13
N ILE A 7 8.35 -8.75 -27.01
CA ILE A 7 7.74 -9.81 -26.21
C ILE A 7 6.22 -9.74 -26.36
N ILE A 8 5.65 -10.80 -26.94
CA ILE A 8 4.22 -10.88 -27.23
C ILE A 8 3.58 -11.97 -26.37
N PRO A 9 3.02 -11.65 -25.19
CA PRO A 9 2.22 -12.61 -24.43
C PRO A 9 0.92 -12.91 -25.18
N CYS A 10 0.59 -14.19 -25.32
CA CYS A 10 -0.59 -14.67 -26.02
C CYS A 10 -1.33 -15.68 -25.13
N TYR A 11 -2.58 -15.35 -24.77
CA TYR A 11 -3.51 -16.27 -24.14
C TYR A 11 -4.87 -16.11 -24.81
N ASN A 12 -5.25 -17.10 -25.59
CA ASN A 12 -6.50 -17.11 -26.35
C ASN A 12 -6.71 -15.91 -27.30
N HIS A 13 -5.63 -15.42 -27.93
CA HIS A 13 -5.64 -14.27 -28.86
C HIS A 13 -5.07 -14.56 -30.25
N GLY A 14 -4.98 -15.83 -30.67
CA GLY A 14 -4.39 -16.20 -31.95
C GLY A 14 -4.95 -15.44 -33.16
N GLN A 15 -6.23 -15.06 -33.11
CA GLN A 15 -6.89 -14.29 -34.17
C GLN A 15 -6.32 -12.89 -34.44
N TYR A 16 -5.61 -12.31 -33.47
CA TYR A 16 -4.98 -11.00 -33.60
C TYR A 16 -3.46 -11.08 -33.72
N LEU A 17 -2.86 -12.20 -33.28
CA LEU A 17 -1.42 -12.40 -33.20
C LEU A 17 -0.67 -12.06 -34.50
N ASN A 18 -1.21 -12.43 -35.65
CA ASN A 18 -0.60 -12.12 -36.94
C ASN A 18 -0.54 -10.62 -37.21
N GLU A 19 -1.56 -9.84 -36.86
CA GLU A 19 -1.54 -8.39 -37.06
C GLU A 19 -0.49 -7.72 -36.15
N ALA A 20 -0.37 -8.19 -34.90
CA ALA A 20 0.66 -7.73 -33.97
C ALA A 20 2.07 -8.02 -34.51
N VAL A 21 2.34 -9.27 -34.91
CA VAL A 21 3.65 -9.70 -35.45
C VAL A 21 4.00 -8.97 -36.74
N GLU A 22 3.07 -8.83 -37.68
CA GLU A 22 3.31 -8.09 -38.93
C GLU A 22 3.66 -6.62 -38.66
N SER A 23 3.07 -5.99 -37.64
CA SER A 23 3.43 -4.61 -37.27
C SER A 23 4.88 -4.47 -36.79
N VAL A 24 5.42 -5.52 -36.17
CA VAL A 24 6.83 -5.60 -35.75
C VAL A 24 7.75 -5.92 -36.93
N LEU A 25 7.33 -6.82 -37.83
CA LEU A 25 8.10 -7.15 -39.03
C LEU A 25 8.31 -5.93 -39.94
N ASN A 26 7.32 -5.04 -39.98
CA ASN A 26 7.31 -3.82 -40.78
C ASN A 26 8.03 -2.62 -40.12
N GLN A 27 8.78 -2.83 -39.02
CA GLN A 27 9.57 -1.76 -38.41
C GLN A 27 10.71 -1.31 -39.33
N THR A 28 11.04 -0.01 -39.35
CA THR A 28 12.19 0.50 -40.13
C THR A 28 13.53 0.01 -39.56
N TRP A 29 13.61 -0.14 -38.25
CA TRP A 29 14.74 -0.78 -37.57
C TRP A 29 14.61 -2.29 -37.62
N GLN A 30 15.52 -2.98 -38.32
CA GLN A 30 15.41 -4.42 -38.59
C GLN A 30 16.20 -5.32 -37.62
N ASN A 31 17.01 -4.76 -36.71
CA ASN A 31 17.82 -5.53 -35.77
C ASN A 31 17.04 -5.88 -34.48
N PHE A 32 16.05 -6.77 -34.62
CA PHE A 32 15.20 -7.25 -33.54
C PHE A 32 14.94 -8.77 -33.61
N GLU A 33 14.42 -9.32 -32.52
CA GLU A 33 13.76 -10.64 -32.47
C GLU A 33 12.35 -10.50 -31.89
N ILE A 34 11.48 -11.47 -32.17
CA ILE A 34 10.11 -11.54 -31.65
C ILE A 34 9.97 -12.83 -30.84
N ILE A 35 9.55 -12.69 -29.58
CA ILE A 35 9.32 -13.82 -28.67
C ILE A 35 7.83 -13.83 -28.33
N ILE A 36 7.12 -14.84 -28.83
CA ILE A 36 5.73 -15.09 -28.52
C ILE A 36 5.69 -16.01 -27.31
N VAL A 37 4.99 -15.62 -26.25
CA VAL A 37 4.82 -16.43 -25.05
C VAL A 37 3.38 -16.90 -24.99
N ASP A 38 3.15 -18.15 -25.35
CA ASP A 38 1.86 -18.81 -25.22
C ASP A 38 1.66 -19.23 -23.75
N ASP A 39 0.84 -18.47 -23.04
CA ASP A 39 0.57 -18.65 -21.59
C ASP A 39 -0.55 -19.67 -21.35
N GLY A 40 -0.45 -20.82 -22.02
CA GLY A 40 -1.34 -21.95 -21.85
C GLY A 40 -2.70 -21.82 -22.55
N SER A 41 -2.72 -21.29 -23.78
CA SER A 41 -3.98 -21.12 -24.54
C SER A 41 -4.75 -22.43 -24.71
N ASP A 42 -6.05 -22.40 -24.42
CA ASP A 42 -6.93 -23.57 -24.48
C ASP A 42 -7.93 -23.52 -25.65
N ASP A 43 -8.11 -22.36 -26.29
CA ASP A 43 -8.98 -22.24 -27.45
C ASP A 43 -8.35 -22.90 -28.70
N GLU A 44 -9.20 -23.50 -29.52
CA GLU A 44 -8.77 -24.23 -30.72
C GLU A 44 -8.04 -23.33 -31.72
N LYS A 45 -8.52 -22.09 -31.90
CA LYS A 45 -7.98 -21.19 -32.92
C LYS A 45 -6.56 -20.75 -32.60
N THR A 46 -6.28 -20.39 -31.36
CA THR A 46 -4.91 -20.01 -30.95
C THR A 46 -3.96 -21.21 -31.05
N ARG A 47 -4.38 -22.40 -30.60
CA ARG A 47 -3.56 -23.61 -30.71
C ARG A 47 -3.24 -23.98 -32.17
N LEU A 48 -4.22 -23.89 -33.08
CA LEU A 48 -4.00 -24.13 -34.50
C LEU A 48 -3.02 -23.12 -35.13
N ILE A 49 -3.14 -21.84 -34.77
CA ILE A 49 -2.25 -20.80 -35.28
C ILE A 49 -0.82 -21.00 -34.77
N LEU A 50 -0.65 -21.35 -33.50
CA LEU A 50 0.66 -21.53 -32.88
C LEU A 50 1.37 -22.81 -33.32
N ALA A 51 0.64 -23.89 -33.62
CA ALA A 51 1.21 -25.18 -34.02
C ALA A 51 2.12 -25.09 -35.27
N ASP A 52 1.72 -24.27 -36.25
CA ASP A 52 2.43 -24.09 -37.52
C ASP A 52 3.00 -22.66 -37.67
N TYR A 53 3.25 -21.95 -36.56
CA TYR A 53 3.67 -20.55 -36.61
C TYR A 53 5.11 -20.39 -37.12
N ASN A 54 5.26 -19.91 -38.35
CA ASN A 54 6.56 -19.82 -39.03
C ASN A 54 6.83 -18.44 -39.65
N LYS A 55 6.67 -17.37 -38.87
CA LYS A 55 6.99 -16.01 -39.32
C LYS A 55 8.48 -15.70 -39.11
N PRO A 56 9.09 -14.81 -39.93
CA PRO A 56 10.50 -14.47 -39.77
C PRO A 56 10.80 -13.91 -38.38
N LYS A 57 11.98 -14.22 -37.82
CA LYS A 57 12.47 -13.68 -36.55
C LYS A 57 11.58 -13.99 -35.32
N THR A 58 10.59 -14.88 -35.44
CA THR A 58 9.74 -15.28 -34.31
C THR A 58 10.22 -16.56 -33.64
N ARG A 59 10.09 -16.62 -32.32
CA ARG A 59 10.24 -17.83 -31.51
C ARG A 59 9.06 -17.92 -30.55
N ILE A 60 8.55 -19.13 -30.33
CA ILE A 60 7.49 -19.38 -29.37
C ILE A 60 8.07 -20.01 -28.10
N ILE A 61 7.54 -19.60 -26.96
CA ILE A 61 7.73 -20.22 -25.64
C ILE A 61 6.33 -20.63 -25.17
N HIS A 62 6.17 -21.91 -24.81
CA HIS A 62 4.92 -22.40 -24.20
C HIS A 62 5.10 -22.52 -22.69
N THR A 63 4.11 -22.04 -21.94
CA THR A 63 4.03 -22.19 -20.48
C THR A 63 2.63 -22.63 -20.08
N ASP A 64 2.50 -23.22 -18.88
CA ASP A 64 1.19 -23.28 -18.23
C ASP A 64 0.71 -21.86 -17.94
N ASN A 65 -0.62 -21.64 -17.88
CA ASN A 65 -1.19 -20.34 -17.60
C ASN A 65 -0.77 -19.83 -16.21
N GLN A 66 0.10 -18.82 -16.20
CA GLN A 66 0.66 -18.19 -14.99
C GLN A 66 0.30 -16.71 -14.89
N GLY A 67 -0.48 -16.19 -15.83
CA GLY A 67 -0.93 -14.81 -15.91
C GLY A 67 0.07 -13.89 -16.63
N LEU A 68 -0.47 -12.72 -17.05
CA LEU A 68 0.21 -11.77 -17.95
C LEU A 68 1.59 -11.31 -17.47
N ALA A 69 1.74 -10.99 -16.18
CA ALA A 69 3.04 -10.58 -15.61
C ALA A 69 4.09 -11.69 -15.71
N SER A 70 3.68 -12.94 -15.47
CA SER A 70 4.55 -14.12 -15.59
C SER A 70 4.92 -14.39 -17.04
N ALA A 71 3.96 -14.33 -17.96
CA ALA A 71 4.21 -14.49 -19.40
C ALA A 71 5.24 -13.47 -19.92
N ARG A 72 5.11 -12.18 -19.54
CA ARG A 72 6.09 -11.13 -19.87
C ARG A 72 7.47 -11.46 -19.31
N ASN A 73 7.56 -11.83 -18.03
CA ASN A 73 8.83 -12.19 -17.41
C ASN A 73 9.50 -13.39 -18.07
N ASN A 74 8.72 -14.42 -18.43
CA ASN A 74 9.22 -15.62 -19.11
C ASN A 74 9.84 -15.26 -20.47
N GLY A 75 9.17 -14.40 -21.25
CA GLY A 75 9.70 -13.90 -22.52
C GLY A 75 10.96 -13.04 -22.34
N ILE A 76 10.96 -12.10 -21.39
CA ILE A 76 12.08 -11.18 -21.16
C ILE A 76 13.33 -11.91 -20.64
N LYS A 77 13.15 -12.93 -19.81
CA LYS A 77 14.26 -13.77 -19.33
C LYS A 77 15.03 -14.38 -20.50
N GLU A 78 14.31 -14.85 -21.52
CA GLU A 78 14.82 -15.48 -22.73
C GLU A 78 15.24 -14.49 -23.84
N ALA A 79 15.00 -13.19 -23.64
CA ALA A 79 15.34 -12.14 -24.60
C ALA A 79 16.85 -11.94 -24.73
N LYS A 80 17.35 -11.69 -25.94
CA LYS A 80 18.78 -11.39 -26.20
C LYS A 80 19.03 -9.92 -26.53
N GLY A 81 17.97 -9.14 -26.71
CA GLY A 81 17.99 -7.71 -26.97
C GLY A 81 18.49 -6.91 -25.76
N GLU A 82 19.19 -5.84 -26.04
CA GLU A 82 19.54 -4.83 -25.04
C GLU A 82 18.29 -4.07 -24.56
N TYR A 83 17.39 -3.80 -25.51
CA TYR A 83 16.10 -3.18 -25.26
C TYR A 83 14.96 -4.18 -25.41
N VAL A 84 13.92 -3.97 -24.62
CA VAL A 84 12.72 -4.80 -24.59
C VAL A 84 11.54 -3.92 -24.96
N LEU A 85 10.68 -4.45 -25.83
CA LEU A 85 9.35 -3.90 -26.11
C LEU A 85 8.31 -5.00 -25.83
N PRO A 86 7.54 -4.92 -24.74
CA PRO A 86 6.34 -5.74 -24.62
C PRO A 86 5.27 -5.23 -25.61
N LEU A 87 4.52 -6.14 -26.22
CA LEU A 87 3.43 -5.82 -27.14
C LEU A 87 2.32 -6.85 -26.95
N ASP A 88 1.13 -6.43 -26.54
CA ASP A 88 0.01 -7.36 -26.37
C ASP A 88 -0.42 -7.95 -27.73
N ALA A 89 -0.83 -9.23 -27.75
CA ALA A 89 -1.09 -9.98 -28.97
C ALA A 89 -2.23 -9.42 -29.84
N ASP A 90 -3.03 -8.50 -29.31
CA ASP A 90 -4.12 -7.81 -30.00
C ASP A 90 -3.83 -6.38 -30.42
N ASP A 91 -2.70 -5.80 -30.02
CA ASP A 91 -2.30 -4.45 -30.36
C ASP A 91 -1.30 -4.40 -31.52
N LYS A 92 -0.98 -3.20 -32.00
CA LYS A 92 0.05 -3.01 -33.04
C LYS A 92 0.82 -1.70 -32.88
N ILE A 93 1.98 -1.65 -33.49
CA ILE A 93 2.88 -0.49 -33.46
C ILE A 93 3.11 0.11 -34.86
N GLY A 94 3.43 1.40 -34.90
CA GLY A 94 3.79 2.11 -36.13
C GLY A 94 5.22 1.81 -36.58
N SER A 95 5.49 1.83 -37.88
CA SER A 95 6.75 1.35 -38.48
C SER A 95 8.01 2.07 -38.01
N GLU A 96 7.93 3.33 -37.59
CA GLU A 96 9.08 4.11 -37.11
C GLU A 96 9.37 3.93 -35.60
N TYR A 97 8.54 3.20 -34.85
CA TYR A 97 8.59 3.24 -33.38
C TYR A 97 9.94 2.74 -32.83
N THR A 98 10.39 1.60 -33.34
CA THR A 98 11.62 0.97 -32.86
C THR A 98 12.85 1.82 -33.15
N ASP A 99 12.93 2.41 -34.34
CA ASP A 99 14.06 3.25 -34.76
C ASP A 99 14.20 4.49 -33.86
N ILE A 100 13.09 5.20 -33.64
CA ILE A 100 13.08 6.40 -32.79
C ILE A 100 13.39 6.05 -31.33
N ALA A 101 12.80 4.97 -30.80
CA ALA A 101 12.98 4.59 -29.40
C ALA A 101 14.42 4.14 -29.10
N VAL A 102 15.02 3.35 -30.00
CA VAL A 102 16.43 2.91 -29.91
C VAL A 102 17.34 4.14 -29.86
N LYS A 103 17.18 5.09 -30.79
CA LYS A 103 18.00 6.31 -30.83
C LYS A 103 17.93 7.10 -29.53
N ILE A 104 16.73 7.31 -28.99
CA ILE A 104 16.54 8.05 -27.72
C ILE A 104 17.25 7.33 -26.56
N LEU A 105 17.12 6.00 -26.47
CA LEU A 105 17.75 5.22 -25.40
C LEU A 105 19.29 5.13 -25.54
N ASP A 106 19.83 5.08 -26.75
CA ASP A 106 21.28 5.10 -26.97
C ASP A 106 21.88 6.48 -26.61
N GLU A 107 21.20 7.57 -26.96
CA GLU A 107 21.68 8.95 -26.73
C GLU A 107 21.47 9.45 -25.28
N ASN A 108 20.55 8.85 -24.51
CA ASN A 108 20.14 9.36 -23.19
C ASN A 108 20.14 8.26 -22.11
N PRO A 109 21.23 8.12 -21.35
CA PRO A 109 21.36 7.11 -20.29
C PRO A 109 20.38 7.28 -19.11
N ASP A 110 19.90 8.50 -18.86
CA ASP A 110 18.96 8.82 -17.77
C ASP A 110 17.50 8.58 -18.14
N ILE A 111 17.19 8.42 -19.43
CA ILE A 111 15.87 8.00 -19.91
C ILE A 111 15.77 6.48 -19.78
N GLY A 112 14.85 5.98 -18.96
CA GLY A 112 14.63 4.54 -18.74
C GLY A 112 13.39 3.95 -19.41
N ILE A 113 12.43 4.81 -19.78
CA ILE A 113 11.18 4.40 -20.42
C ILE A 113 10.98 5.29 -21.65
N VAL A 114 10.81 4.71 -22.84
CA VAL A 114 10.40 5.45 -24.03
C VAL A 114 9.05 4.95 -24.51
N TYR A 115 8.07 5.85 -24.58
CA TYR A 115 6.73 5.56 -25.10
C TYR A 115 6.32 6.62 -26.11
N CYS A 116 5.13 6.52 -26.69
CA CYS A 116 4.66 7.42 -27.75
C CYS A 116 3.23 7.91 -27.51
N GLN A 117 2.69 8.72 -28.43
CA GLN A 117 1.25 8.95 -28.46
C GLN A 117 0.54 7.69 -28.97
N ALA A 118 -0.72 7.53 -28.59
CA ALA A 118 -1.49 6.33 -28.91
C ALA A 118 -2.85 6.67 -29.52
N SER A 119 -3.39 5.75 -30.32
CA SER A 119 -4.74 5.82 -30.86
C SER A 119 -5.49 4.51 -30.60
N TYR A 120 -6.80 4.60 -30.41
CA TYR A 120 -7.67 3.44 -30.50
C TYR A 120 -7.80 2.96 -31.95
N PHE A 121 -8.02 1.67 -32.12
CA PHE A 121 -8.50 1.06 -33.37
C PHE A 121 -9.41 -0.16 -33.10
N GLY A 122 -10.10 -0.66 -34.11
CA GLY A 122 -11.03 -1.80 -34.00
C GLY A 122 -12.47 -1.30 -33.85
N ASP A 123 -13.13 -1.60 -32.72
CA ASP A 123 -14.51 -1.14 -32.48
C ASP A 123 -14.62 0.38 -32.18
N LYS A 124 -13.48 1.06 -32.01
CA LYS A 124 -13.40 2.50 -31.78
C LYS A 124 -12.10 3.03 -32.36
N ASP A 125 -12.17 4.22 -32.96
CA ASP A 125 -11.01 4.97 -33.44
C ASP A 125 -10.82 6.28 -32.66
N GLY A 126 -9.61 6.85 -32.80
CA GLY A 126 -9.27 8.19 -32.31
C GLY A 126 -8.17 8.20 -31.26
N LEU A 127 -7.54 9.37 -31.10
CA LEU A 127 -6.41 9.56 -30.18
C LEU A 127 -6.78 9.22 -28.74
N ILE A 128 -5.85 8.57 -28.04
CA ILE A 128 -5.93 8.35 -26.60
C ILE A 128 -5.46 9.64 -25.92
N ASP A 129 -6.32 10.22 -25.08
CA ASP A 129 -5.97 11.36 -24.24
C ASP A 129 -5.02 10.92 -23.10
N LEU A 130 -3.73 10.91 -23.41
CA LEU A 130 -2.65 10.65 -22.47
C LEU A 130 -2.14 11.99 -21.92
N PRO A 131 -2.22 12.24 -20.60
CA PRO A 131 -1.65 13.45 -20.02
C PRO A 131 -0.12 13.48 -20.20
N GLU A 132 0.48 14.66 -20.12
CA GLU A 132 1.93 14.76 -19.99
C GLU A 132 2.41 14.03 -18.74
N PHE A 133 3.61 13.46 -18.83
CA PHE A 133 4.17 12.75 -17.70
C PHE A 133 4.39 13.69 -16.51
N SER A 134 3.91 13.26 -15.36
CA SER A 134 4.29 13.80 -14.07
C SER A 134 4.31 12.66 -13.07
N LEU A 135 5.20 12.75 -12.07
CA LEU A 135 5.24 11.76 -11.00
C LEU A 135 3.88 11.66 -10.29
N GLU A 136 3.22 12.80 -10.07
CA GLU A 136 1.86 12.84 -9.54
C GLU A 136 0.85 12.14 -10.46
N GLY A 137 0.93 12.40 -11.77
CA GLY A 137 0.03 11.81 -12.76
C GLY A 137 0.12 10.29 -12.77
N ILE A 138 1.35 9.76 -12.78
CA ILE A 138 1.57 8.32 -12.81
C ILE A 138 1.27 7.65 -11.46
N LEU A 139 1.50 8.31 -10.32
CA LEU A 139 1.11 7.76 -9.02
C LEU A 139 -0.41 7.74 -8.81
N LYS A 140 -1.14 8.63 -9.50
CA LYS A 140 -2.60 8.58 -9.51
C LYS A 140 -3.07 7.45 -10.41
N LYS A 141 -2.70 7.43 -11.68
CA LYS A 141 -3.19 6.42 -12.62
C LYS A 141 -2.07 6.01 -13.55
N ASN A 142 -2.17 4.81 -14.10
CA ASN A 142 -1.28 4.48 -15.19
C ASN A 142 -1.49 5.47 -16.36
N ILE A 143 -0.41 6.14 -16.76
CA ILE A 143 -0.37 7.10 -17.87
C ILE A 143 0.63 6.66 -18.96
N ILE A 144 1.24 5.49 -18.80
CA ILE A 144 2.15 4.86 -19.75
C ILE A 144 1.57 3.47 -20.04
N PHE A 145 1.10 3.26 -21.27
CA PHE A 145 0.59 1.96 -21.68
C PHE A 145 1.71 0.91 -21.70
N CYS A 146 1.31 -0.35 -21.79
CA CYS A 146 2.22 -1.48 -21.64
C CYS A 146 3.38 -1.48 -22.65
N SER A 147 3.16 -1.01 -23.88
CA SER A 147 4.12 -1.01 -25.01
C SER A 147 5.16 0.12 -24.96
N GLY A 148 5.81 0.31 -23.81
CA GLY A 148 6.96 1.19 -23.63
C GLY A 148 8.29 0.44 -23.75
N PHE A 149 9.27 1.04 -24.41
CA PHE A 149 10.65 0.53 -24.47
C PHE A 149 11.38 0.75 -23.15
N PHE A 150 12.14 -0.25 -22.71
CA PHE A 150 13.06 -0.16 -21.58
C PHE A 150 14.30 -1.03 -21.80
N ARG A 151 15.34 -0.83 -20.98
CA ARG A 151 16.56 -1.66 -21.04
C ARG A 151 16.37 -2.96 -20.27
N LYS A 152 16.81 -4.07 -20.84
CA LYS A 152 16.79 -5.38 -20.15
C LYS A 152 17.52 -5.32 -18.80
N ARG A 153 18.64 -4.60 -18.72
CA ARG A 153 19.40 -4.41 -17.47
C ARG A 153 18.58 -3.74 -16.36
N ASP A 154 17.66 -2.83 -16.71
CA ASP A 154 16.86 -2.11 -15.72
C ASP A 154 15.71 -2.98 -15.23
N TRP A 155 15.15 -3.84 -16.11
CA TRP A 155 14.26 -4.94 -15.71
C TRP A 155 14.94 -5.91 -14.73
N GLU A 156 16.21 -6.27 -14.95
CA GLU A 156 16.98 -7.12 -14.02
C GLU A 156 17.17 -6.44 -12.66
N ARG A 157 17.49 -5.14 -12.64
CA ARG A 157 17.68 -4.35 -11.42
C ARG A 157 16.42 -4.31 -10.55
N VAL A 158 15.23 -4.22 -11.17
CA VAL A 158 13.95 -4.21 -10.46
C VAL A 158 13.35 -5.60 -10.26
N LYS A 159 14.00 -6.66 -10.76
CA LYS A 159 13.57 -8.07 -10.67
C LYS A 159 12.29 -8.38 -11.44
N GLY A 160 12.07 -7.63 -12.52
CA GLY A 160 10.99 -7.83 -13.48
C GLY A 160 9.60 -7.38 -13.04
N TYR A 161 8.59 -7.81 -13.81
CA TYR A 161 7.18 -7.52 -13.52
C TYR A 161 6.75 -8.27 -12.25
N ASN A 162 5.99 -7.62 -11.37
CA ASN A 162 5.56 -8.25 -10.14
C ASN A 162 4.39 -9.22 -10.40
N THR A 163 4.61 -10.50 -10.12
CA THR A 163 3.61 -11.55 -10.35
C THR A 163 2.45 -11.53 -9.35
N ASN A 164 2.49 -10.65 -8.34
CA ASN A 164 1.33 -10.39 -7.48
C ASN A 164 0.22 -9.55 -8.17
N MET A 165 0.49 -9.05 -9.39
CA MET A 165 -0.44 -8.27 -10.21
C MET A 165 -1.35 -9.17 -11.06
N VAL A 166 -2.02 -10.12 -10.41
CA VAL A 166 -2.77 -11.23 -11.05
C VAL A 166 -4.01 -10.80 -11.84
N TYR A 167 -4.48 -9.57 -11.62
CA TYR A 167 -5.70 -9.01 -12.16
C TYR A 167 -5.40 -7.80 -13.09
N GLY A 168 -4.16 -7.66 -13.54
CA GLY A 168 -3.70 -6.54 -14.38
C GLY A 168 -3.09 -5.38 -13.58
N LEU A 169 -2.76 -4.29 -14.28
CA LEU A 169 -1.96 -3.15 -13.78
C LEU A 169 -0.49 -3.51 -13.48
N GLU A 170 -0.02 -4.65 -13.99
CA GLU A 170 1.37 -5.09 -13.89
C GLU A 170 2.32 -4.15 -14.63
N ASP A 171 1.85 -3.54 -15.73
CA ASP A 171 2.59 -2.51 -16.45
C ASP A 171 2.80 -1.26 -15.58
N TRP A 172 1.77 -0.82 -14.88
CA TRP A 172 1.84 0.32 -13.99
C TRP A 172 2.84 0.10 -12.85
N ASP A 173 2.74 -1.04 -12.17
CA ASP A 173 3.67 -1.47 -11.12
C ASP A 173 5.12 -1.48 -11.63
N PHE A 174 5.33 -2.06 -12.81
CA PHE A 174 6.65 -2.12 -13.42
C PHE A 174 7.20 -0.72 -13.77
N TRP A 175 6.38 0.19 -14.28
CA TRP A 175 6.81 1.57 -14.54
C TRP A 175 7.23 2.29 -13.27
N LEU A 176 6.48 2.14 -12.17
CA LEU A 176 6.86 2.71 -10.88
C LEU A 176 8.18 2.13 -10.37
N SER A 177 8.40 0.82 -10.54
CA SER A 177 9.67 0.16 -10.21
C SER A 177 10.86 0.79 -10.94
N LEU A 178 10.70 1.11 -12.24
CA LEU A 178 11.76 1.79 -13.01
C LEU A 178 11.97 3.24 -12.55
N LEU A 179 10.91 3.95 -12.14
CA LEU A 179 11.03 5.30 -11.60
C LEU A 179 11.76 5.33 -10.26
N GLU A 180 11.67 4.27 -9.45
CA GLU A 180 12.44 4.14 -8.20
C GLU A 180 13.96 4.03 -8.44
N LEU A 181 14.39 3.76 -9.68
CA LEU A 181 15.79 3.84 -10.10
C LEU A 181 16.23 5.26 -10.50
N ASN A 182 15.37 6.27 -10.30
CA ASN A 182 15.53 7.66 -10.76
C ASN A 182 15.62 7.82 -12.28
N LEU A 183 15.07 6.86 -13.04
CA LEU A 183 15.02 6.93 -14.49
C LEU A 183 13.86 7.81 -14.95
N LYS A 184 14.04 8.54 -16.05
CA LYS A 184 13.00 9.40 -16.62
C LYS A 184 12.24 8.70 -17.74
N PRO A 185 10.93 8.89 -17.85
CA PRO A 185 10.18 8.51 -19.03
C PRO A 185 10.22 9.61 -20.08
N TYR A 186 10.17 9.22 -21.35
CA TYR A 186 10.12 10.12 -22.49
C TYR A 186 8.99 9.73 -23.44
N ARG A 187 8.15 10.71 -23.81
CA ARG A 187 7.04 10.52 -24.75
C ARG A 187 7.40 11.06 -26.12
N ILE A 188 7.53 10.18 -27.11
CA ILE A 188 7.66 10.54 -28.52
C ILE A 188 6.37 11.25 -28.96
N PRO A 189 6.45 12.47 -29.54
CA PRO A 189 5.29 13.25 -29.97
C PRO A 189 4.76 12.78 -31.34
N LYS A 190 4.61 11.47 -31.52
CA LYS A 190 4.02 10.81 -32.70
C LYS A 190 3.13 9.66 -32.25
N THR A 191 2.02 9.43 -32.97
CA THR A 191 1.15 8.27 -32.74
C THR A 191 1.79 7.02 -33.33
N LEU A 192 2.35 6.18 -32.47
CA LEU A 192 3.09 4.97 -32.88
C LEU A 192 2.66 3.72 -32.12
N PHE A 193 1.66 3.83 -31.26
CA PHE A 193 0.98 2.70 -30.61
C PHE A 193 -0.51 2.74 -30.95
N TYR A 194 -1.05 1.59 -31.33
CA TYR A 194 -2.45 1.42 -31.67
C TYR A 194 -3.04 0.36 -30.75
N TYR A 195 -3.97 0.79 -29.90
CA TYR A 195 -4.61 -0.04 -28.87
C TYR A 195 -5.98 -0.52 -29.35
N ARG A 196 -6.23 -1.84 -29.34
CA ARG A 196 -7.46 -2.42 -29.89
C ARG A 196 -8.60 -2.34 -28.88
N ILE A 197 -9.74 -1.81 -29.32
CA ILE A 197 -11.01 -1.93 -28.61
C ILE A 197 -11.79 -3.13 -29.15
N LYS A 198 -12.22 -4.01 -28.25
CA LYS A 198 -12.99 -5.23 -28.51
C LYS A 198 -14.29 -5.21 -27.70
N LYS A 199 -15.37 -5.82 -28.21
CA LYS A 199 -16.65 -6.03 -27.49
C LYS A 199 -16.49 -6.67 -26.11
N THR A 200 -15.58 -7.64 -25.98
CA THR A 200 -15.26 -8.33 -24.73
C THR A 200 -13.79 -8.10 -24.41
N SER A 201 -13.51 -7.49 -23.25
CA SER A 201 -12.14 -7.26 -22.77
C SER A 201 -11.94 -7.96 -21.43
N MET A 202 -10.68 -8.21 -21.06
CA MET A 202 -10.33 -8.73 -19.73
C MET A 202 -10.97 -7.88 -18.62
N LEU A 203 -11.03 -6.55 -18.78
CA LEU A 203 -11.64 -5.64 -17.81
C LEU A 203 -13.16 -5.81 -17.67
N ASN A 204 -13.85 -6.36 -18.69
CA ASN A 204 -15.30 -6.59 -18.66
C ASN A 204 -15.69 -7.90 -17.96
N THR A 205 -14.74 -8.80 -17.73
CA THR A 205 -14.95 -10.13 -17.13
C THR A 205 -14.50 -10.23 -15.66
N MET A 206 -13.94 -9.16 -15.11
CA MET A 206 -13.43 -9.12 -13.74
C MET A 206 -14.51 -8.78 -12.72
N SER A 207 -14.37 -9.31 -11.50
CA SER A 207 -15.20 -8.90 -10.37
C SER A 207 -15.01 -7.40 -10.08
N GLU A 208 -16.06 -6.73 -9.56
CA GLU A 208 -16.02 -5.29 -9.26
C GLU A 208 -14.91 -4.90 -8.27
N GLU A 209 -14.39 -5.86 -7.49
CA GLU A 209 -13.39 -5.67 -6.45
C GLU A 209 -11.94 -5.84 -6.94
N ALA A 210 -11.71 -6.59 -8.02
CA ALA A 210 -10.36 -6.90 -8.50
C ALA A 210 -9.49 -5.66 -8.84
N PRO A 211 -10.02 -4.59 -9.47
CA PRO A 211 -9.25 -3.36 -9.66
C PRO A 211 -8.82 -2.68 -8.36
N PHE A 212 -9.61 -2.81 -7.29
CA PHE A 212 -9.26 -2.25 -5.98
C PHE A 212 -8.06 -2.97 -5.38
N PHE A 213 -8.04 -4.31 -5.45
CA PHE A 213 -6.90 -5.11 -5.00
C PHE A 213 -5.62 -4.78 -5.76
N MET A 214 -5.69 -4.56 -7.07
CA MET A 214 -4.51 -4.21 -7.87
C MET A 214 -3.97 -2.82 -7.54
N ILE A 215 -4.83 -1.81 -7.41
CA ILE A 215 -4.39 -0.46 -6.97
C ILE A 215 -3.72 -0.55 -5.60
N LYS A 216 -4.28 -1.35 -4.67
CA LYS A 216 -3.68 -1.60 -3.36
C LYS A 216 -2.29 -2.26 -3.47
N ASN A 217 -2.13 -3.25 -4.34
CA ASN A 217 -0.83 -3.89 -4.55
C ASN A 217 0.21 -2.92 -5.11
N VAL A 218 -0.14 -2.11 -6.11
CA VAL A 218 0.75 -1.05 -6.66
C VAL A 218 1.24 -0.11 -5.55
N ILE A 219 0.33 0.36 -4.69
CA ILE A 219 0.69 1.23 -3.57
C ILE A 219 1.63 0.53 -2.59
N PHE A 220 1.39 -0.75 -2.29
CA PHE A 220 2.23 -1.52 -1.38
C PHE A 220 3.61 -1.82 -1.94
N ASN A 221 3.67 -2.22 -3.20
CA ASN A 221 4.91 -2.53 -3.91
C ASN A 221 5.80 -1.28 -3.95
N HIS A 222 5.20 -0.10 -4.15
CA HIS A 222 5.88 1.20 -4.27
C HIS A 222 5.69 2.13 -3.07
N ARG A 223 5.59 1.56 -1.85
CA ARG A 223 5.26 2.32 -0.63
C ARG A 223 6.14 3.54 -0.38
N GLN A 224 7.43 3.46 -0.75
CA GLN A 224 8.35 4.56 -0.50
C GLN A 224 8.05 5.71 -1.47
N LEU A 225 7.87 5.41 -2.76
CA LEU A 225 7.50 6.38 -3.78
C LEU A 225 6.17 7.09 -3.47
N PHE A 226 5.16 6.33 -3.01
CA PHE A 226 3.89 6.89 -2.57
C PHE A 226 4.00 7.72 -1.29
N LYS A 227 4.84 7.30 -0.34
CA LYS A 227 5.10 8.04 0.90
C LYS A 227 5.78 9.39 0.62
N ASP A 228 6.80 9.40 -0.22
CA ASP A 228 7.54 10.62 -0.55
C ASP A 228 6.64 11.64 -1.26
N CYS A 229 5.65 11.17 -2.01
CA CYS A 229 4.63 12.03 -2.61
C CYS A 229 3.47 12.39 -1.65
N ALA A 230 3.15 11.57 -0.65
CA ALA A 230 2.03 11.83 0.26
C ALA A 230 2.17 13.14 1.05
N GLU A 231 3.39 13.51 1.48
CA GLU A 231 3.64 14.77 2.21
C GLU A 231 3.34 16.02 1.35
N ILE A 232 3.68 15.97 0.06
CA ILE A 232 3.48 17.09 -0.87
C ILE A 232 2.03 17.15 -1.37
N TYR A 233 1.39 16.00 -1.60
CA TYR A 233 0.13 15.96 -2.34
C TYR A 233 -1.13 15.66 -1.51
N ILE A 234 -1.00 14.94 -0.40
CA ILE A 234 -2.14 14.38 0.35
C ILE A 234 -2.30 15.02 1.73
N VAL A 235 -1.20 15.36 2.41
CA VAL A 235 -1.26 16.04 3.72
C VAL A 235 -1.81 17.46 3.53
N PRO A 236 -2.93 17.82 4.20
CA PRO A 236 -3.46 19.18 4.15
C PRO A 236 -2.42 20.15 4.71
N LYS A 237 -2.10 21.19 3.94
CA LYS A 237 -1.23 22.27 4.39
C LYS A 237 -2.11 23.43 4.82
N VAL A 238 -1.89 23.92 6.03
CA VAL A 238 -2.57 25.13 6.51
C VAL A 238 -1.69 26.31 6.14
N THR A 239 -2.12 27.06 5.13
CA THR A 239 -1.52 28.33 4.74
C THR A 239 -2.18 29.46 5.51
N GLN A 240 -1.43 30.53 5.80
CA GLN A 240 -1.92 31.64 6.58
C GLN A 240 -1.57 32.97 5.90
N LEU A 241 -2.54 33.90 5.88
CA LEU A 241 -2.32 35.28 5.47
C LEU A 241 -2.58 36.20 6.67
N TYR A 242 -1.52 36.80 7.17
CA TYR A 242 -1.54 37.80 8.23
C TYR A 242 -1.69 39.19 7.63
N ILE A 243 -2.54 40.00 8.27
CA ILE A 243 -2.93 41.32 7.78
C ILE A 243 -2.50 42.38 8.80
N ASP A 244 -1.60 43.28 8.39
CA ASP A 244 -1.24 44.44 9.19
C ASP A 244 -2.12 45.65 8.84
N THR A 245 -2.84 46.17 9.83
CA THR A 245 -3.65 47.39 9.72
C THR A 245 -3.00 48.61 10.39
N GLY A 246 -1.69 48.56 10.65
CA GLY A 246 -0.91 49.60 11.31
C GLY A 246 -0.47 49.30 12.75
N PHE A 247 -0.59 48.05 13.20
CA PHE A 247 -0.18 47.59 14.54
C PHE A 247 0.80 46.40 14.48
N GLY A 248 1.31 46.08 13.29
CA GLY A 248 2.14 44.90 13.03
C GLY A 248 1.34 43.61 12.87
N PHE A 249 2.02 42.55 12.43
CA PHE A 249 1.41 41.23 12.26
C PHE A 249 1.14 40.58 13.61
N ASN A 250 -0.11 40.19 13.86
CA ASN A 250 -0.53 39.50 15.07
C ASN A 250 -1.58 38.42 14.77
N ASN A 251 -1.83 37.55 15.76
CA ASN A 251 -2.73 36.40 15.60
C ASN A 251 -4.23 36.76 15.56
N GLN A 252 -4.62 38.02 15.78
CA GLN A 252 -6.02 38.44 15.76
C GLN A 252 -6.55 38.64 14.33
N LYS A 253 -5.67 38.91 13.36
CA LYS A 253 -6.04 39.16 11.95
C LYS A 253 -5.29 38.23 11.01
N VAL A 254 -5.69 36.96 11.04
CA VAL A 254 -5.15 35.90 10.19
C VAL A 254 -6.27 35.19 9.43
N ILE A 255 -6.10 35.04 8.11
CA ILE A 255 -6.97 34.21 7.28
C ILE A 255 -6.23 32.89 7.02
N LYS A 256 -6.82 31.79 7.47
CA LYS A 256 -6.27 30.44 7.28
C LYS A 256 -6.95 29.76 6.09
N LYS A 257 -6.16 29.06 5.27
CA LYS A 257 -6.67 28.22 4.18
C LYS A 257 -5.98 26.86 4.15
N VAL A 258 -6.79 25.82 4.00
CA VAL A 258 -6.31 24.45 3.80
C VAL A 258 -6.07 24.22 2.32
N ILE A 259 -4.88 23.70 1.98
CA ILE A 259 -4.50 23.37 0.62
C ILE A 259 -3.97 21.92 0.51
N PHE A 260 -3.98 21.38 -0.71
CA PHE A 260 -3.61 20.02 -1.09
C PHE A 260 -2.84 20.04 -2.42
N GLY A 261 -1.89 19.15 -2.66
CA GLY A 261 -1.13 19.14 -3.93
C GLY A 261 0.12 20.02 -3.93
N SER A 262 0.95 19.86 -4.97
CA SER A 262 2.22 20.58 -5.15
C SER A 262 2.11 21.92 -5.86
N GLY A 263 1.00 22.26 -6.53
CA GLY A 263 0.89 23.49 -7.31
C GLY A 263 -0.48 24.11 -7.15
N LYS A 264 -0.52 25.35 -6.65
CA LYS A 264 -1.77 26.02 -6.28
C LYS A 264 -1.79 27.49 -6.63
N GLN A 265 -2.98 27.91 -7.06
CA GLN A 265 -3.46 29.27 -6.90
C GLN A 265 -4.24 29.36 -5.59
N ILE A 266 -3.72 30.12 -4.63
CA ILE A 266 -4.34 30.35 -3.33
C ILE A 266 -4.92 31.75 -3.34
N GLU A 267 -6.19 31.85 -3.01
CA GLU A 267 -6.92 33.12 -3.06
C GLU A 267 -7.38 33.50 -1.67
N PHE A 268 -7.14 34.73 -1.22
CA PHE A 268 -7.62 35.24 0.07
C PHE A 268 -8.61 36.38 -0.19
N ASP A 269 -9.79 36.30 0.41
CA ASP A 269 -10.79 37.37 0.36
C ASP A 269 -10.52 38.37 1.49
N LEU A 270 -10.48 39.65 1.15
CA LEU A 270 -10.16 40.76 2.04
C LEU A 270 -11.27 41.82 2.06
N ASN A 271 -12.47 41.55 1.53
CA ASN A 271 -13.56 42.53 1.41
C ASN A 271 -13.96 43.20 2.75
N GLU A 272 -13.88 42.46 3.85
CA GLU A 272 -14.25 42.90 5.20
C GLU A 272 -13.09 43.56 5.97
N THR A 273 -11.94 43.74 5.31
CA THR A 273 -10.75 44.31 5.94
C THR A 273 -10.67 45.82 5.73
N GLY A 274 -10.15 46.54 6.74
CA GLY A 274 -9.93 47.99 6.69
C GLY A 274 -8.73 48.36 5.80
N LYS A 275 -8.12 49.53 6.05
CA LYS A 275 -6.86 49.90 5.38
C LYS A 275 -5.75 48.93 5.80
N ILE A 276 -5.08 48.33 4.81
CA ILE A 276 -3.98 47.37 5.00
C ILE A 276 -2.66 48.11 4.72
N LYS A 277 -1.67 47.95 5.61
CA LYS A 277 -0.31 48.48 5.43
C LYS A 277 0.68 47.42 4.95
N GLY A 278 0.43 46.16 5.24
CA GLY A 278 1.30 45.06 4.82
C GLY A 278 0.61 43.70 4.92
N LEU A 279 1.14 42.74 4.18
CA LEU A 279 0.70 41.35 4.19
C LEU A 279 1.88 40.42 4.43
N ARG A 280 1.64 39.38 5.23
CA ARG A 280 2.58 38.27 5.42
C ARG A 280 1.87 36.95 5.12
N PHE A 281 2.42 36.22 4.16
CA PHE A 281 1.99 34.89 3.77
C PHE A 281 2.93 33.85 4.38
N ASP A 282 2.36 32.95 5.16
CA ASP A 282 3.07 31.81 5.73
C ASP A 282 2.60 30.55 4.94
N PRO A 283 3.47 29.98 4.06
CA PRO A 283 3.09 28.88 3.17
C PRO A 283 2.66 27.60 3.91
N ILE A 284 3.33 27.28 5.03
CA ILE A 284 3.06 26.14 5.89
C ILE A 284 3.75 26.35 7.24
N ASN A 285 3.28 25.71 8.30
CA ASN A 285 4.01 25.60 9.57
C ASN A 285 4.80 24.28 9.61
N ASP A 286 5.79 24.17 8.73
CA ASP A 286 6.68 23.02 8.52
C ASP A 286 7.89 23.43 7.64
N PHE A 287 8.91 22.58 7.52
CA PHE A 287 9.98 22.79 6.54
C PHE A 287 9.43 22.73 5.11
N CYS A 288 9.86 23.64 4.24
CA CYS A 288 9.44 23.63 2.84
C CYS A 288 10.47 24.23 1.88
N VAL A 289 10.35 23.81 0.62
CA VAL A 289 10.97 24.45 -0.53
C VAL A 289 9.85 24.79 -1.51
N ILE A 290 9.74 26.06 -1.89
CA ILE A 290 8.64 26.53 -2.76
C ILE A 290 9.16 27.37 -3.91
N HIS A 291 8.44 27.32 -5.01
CA HIS A 291 8.56 28.25 -6.13
C HIS A 291 7.36 29.19 -6.11
N ILE A 292 7.57 30.51 -6.05
CA ILE A 292 6.48 31.48 -6.17
C ILE A 292 6.48 32.02 -7.59
N GLU A 293 5.47 31.64 -8.38
CA GLU A 293 5.34 32.08 -9.77
C GLU A 293 4.83 33.53 -9.84
N LYS A 294 3.79 33.85 -9.05
CA LYS A 294 3.16 35.16 -9.09
C LYS A 294 2.37 35.46 -7.81
N ILE A 295 2.46 36.70 -7.34
CA ILE A 295 1.52 37.27 -6.37
C ILE A 295 0.76 38.42 -7.05
N SER A 296 -0.56 38.48 -6.86
CA SER A 296 -1.42 39.49 -7.48
C SER A 296 -2.52 39.93 -6.52
N ILE A 297 -2.81 41.23 -6.54
CA ILE A 297 -3.80 41.88 -5.70
C ILE A 297 -4.91 42.42 -6.59
N GLN A 298 -6.16 42.20 -6.19
CA GLN A 298 -7.33 42.83 -6.79
C GLN A 298 -7.85 43.92 -5.87
N PHE A 299 -8.03 45.13 -6.41
CA PHE A 299 -8.65 46.24 -5.68
C PHE A 299 -10.18 46.24 -5.82
N ASP A 300 -10.84 47.16 -5.12
CA ASP A 300 -12.29 47.37 -5.15
C ASP A 300 -12.84 47.69 -6.56
N ASP A 301 -12.08 48.44 -7.36
CA ASP A 301 -12.36 48.75 -8.77
C ASP A 301 -12.15 47.56 -9.73
N ARG A 302 -11.82 46.36 -9.19
CA ARG A 302 -11.50 45.11 -9.91
C ARG A 302 -10.21 45.14 -10.73
N SER A 303 -9.42 46.22 -10.68
CA SER A 303 -8.08 46.26 -11.28
C SER A 303 -7.13 45.31 -10.55
N TRP A 304 -6.15 44.78 -11.30
CA TRP A 304 -5.14 43.85 -10.80
C TRP A 304 -3.77 44.51 -10.74
N HIS A 305 -3.07 44.29 -9.65
CA HIS A 305 -1.69 44.72 -9.47
C HIS A 305 -0.82 43.51 -9.12
N LYS A 306 0.28 43.35 -9.88
CA LYS A 306 1.27 42.31 -9.62
C LYS A 306 2.25 42.82 -8.57
N ILE A 307 2.55 42.01 -7.57
CA ILE A 307 3.63 42.31 -6.63
C ILE A 307 4.96 41.94 -7.27
N GLU A 308 5.87 42.90 -7.33
CA GLU A 308 7.21 42.74 -7.92
C GLU A 308 8.25 42.40 -6.86
N ASN A 309 8.13 42.99 -5.67
CA ASN A 309 9.08 42.81 -4.57
C ASN A 309 8.46 41.98 -3.45
N ILE A 310 9.14 40.89 -3.11
CA ILE A 310 8.80 39.98 -2.01
C ILE A 310 10.02 39.86 -1.10
N GLU A 311 9.80 40.04 0.19
CA GLU A 311 10.79 39.79 1.22
C GLU A 311 10.50 38.45 1.89
N THR A 312 11.51 37.67 2.25
CA THR A 312 11.30 36.35 2.86
C THR A 312 12.37 36.05 3.88
N ASN A 313 12.09 35.13 4.81
CA ASN A 313 13.14 34.53 5.65
C ASN A 313 13.77 33.27 5.01
N ALA A 314 13.63 33.07 3.69
CA ALA A 314 14.35 32.01 2.99
C ALA A 314 15.85 32.31 3.03
N ALA A 315 16.67 31.32 3.37
CA ALA A 315 18.11 31.51 3.43
C ALA A 315 18.73 31.57 2.03
N TYR A 316 18.09 30.94 1.04
CA TYR A 316 18.61 30.81 -0.31
C TYR A 316 17.52 30.95 -1.37
N ARG A 317 17.94 31.46 -2.53
CA ARG A 317 17.15 31.51 -3.76
C ARG A 317 17.95 30.90 -4.90
N GLN A 318 17.58 29.71 -5.36
CA GLN A 318 18.21 29.01 -6.48
C GLN A 318 17.13 28.61 -7.50
N ASP A 319 17.36 28.88 -8.78
CA ASP A 319 16.40 28.56 -9.85
C ASP A 319 14.98 29.05 -9.55
N GLN A 320 14.87 30.23 -8.94
CA GLN A 320 13.62 30.85 -8.49
C GLN A 320 12.88 30.12 -7.35
N ASN A 321 13.49 29.12 -6.72
CA ASN A 321 12.98 28.43 -5.54
C ASN A 321 13.46 29.09 -4.25
N PHE A 322 12.56 29.26 -3.29
CA PHE A 322 12.85 29.71 -1.93
C PHE A 322 13.09 28.50 -1.03
N ILE A 323 14.27 28.47 -0.41
CA ILE A 323 14.69 27.40 0.51
C ILE A 323 14.69 27.96 1.93
N PHE A 324 13.77 27.49 2.76
CA PHE A 324 13.61 27.92 4.15
C PHE A 324 14.34 26.96 5.10
N LEU A 325 15.25 27.48 5.93
CA LEU A 325 16.01 26.68 6.89
C LEU A 325 15.29 26.49 8.24
N SER A 326 14.08 27.03 8.37
CA SER A 326 13.23 26.88 9.54
C SER A 326 11.90 26.22 9.14
N ASN A 327 11.20 25.70 10.15
CA ASN A 327 9.82 25.21 10.01
C ASN A 327 8.76 26.33 10.06
N ASP A 328 9.18 27.59 10.00
CA ASP A 328 8.33 28.78 10.03
C ASP A 328 8.67 29.70 8.83
N PRO A 329 8.34 29.26 7.59
CA PRO A 329 8.55 30.02 6.38
C PRO A 329 7.61 31.23 6.32
N ARG A 330 8.17 32.42 6.04
CA ARG A 330 7.44 33.69 6.01
C ARG A 330 7.79 34.48 4.76
N VAL A 331 6.76 34.95 4.06
CA VAL A 331 6.85 35.75 2.85
C VAL A 331 6.09 37.05 3.07
N TYR A 332 6.79 38.18 3.02
CA TYR A 332 6.26 39.52 3.21
C TYR A 332 6.15 40.23 1.88
N PHE A 333 5.08 41.01 1.72
CA PHE A 333 4.94 41.90 0.59
C PHE A 333 4.16 43.15 0.99
N GLU A 334 4.68 44.29 0.53
CA GLU A 334 4.01 45.57 0.68
C GLU A 334 2.78 45.63 -0.21
N VAL A 335 1.78 46.39 0.25
CA VAL A 335 0.57 46.64 -0.52
C VAL A 335 0.34 48.13 -0.65
N PRO A 336 -0.18 48.60 -1.81
CA PRO A 336 -0.56 50.00 -1.95
C PRO A 336 -1.60 50.39 -0.90
N ASN A 337 -1.57 51.65 -0.44
CA ASN A 337 -2.52 52.20 0.55
C ASN A 337 -3.92 52.43 -0.06
N ARG A 338 -4.55 51.33 -0.50
CA ARG A 338 -5.87 51.25 -1.12
C ARG A 338 -6.65 50.10 -0.50
N LYS A 339 -7.97 50.11 -0.67
CA LYS A 339 -8.82 49.00 -0.21
C LYS A 339 -8.57 47.78 -1.09
N ILE A 340 -8.27 46.64 -0.47
CA ILE A 340 -7.96 45.40 -1.17
C ILE A 340 -9.16 44.47 -1.08
N LYS A 341 -9.57 43.94 -2.22
CA LYS A 341 -10.65 42.97 -2.32
C LYS A 341 -10.15 41.54 -2.18
N LYS A 342 -9.03 41.22 -2.84
CA LYS A 342 -8.55 39.84 -2.96
C LYS A 342 -7.04 39.80 -3.16
N VAL A 343 -6.39 38.79 -2.61
CA VAL A 343 -4.99 38.43 -2.90
C VAL A 343 -4.95 37.05 -3.53
N THR A 344 -4.16 36.89 -4.58
CA THR A 344 -3.95 35.64 -5.30
C THR A 344 -2.47 35.31 -5.34
N ILE A 345 -2.09 34.15 -4.82
CA ILE A 345 -0.72 33.65 -4.75
C ILE A 345 -0.65 32.37 -5.59
N LYS A 346 0.10 32.40 -6.68
CA LYS A 346 0.39 31.23 -7.53
C LYS A 346 1.78 30.71 -7.18
N LEU A 347 1.83 29.50 -6.64
CA LEU A 347 3.07 28.89 -6.14
C LEU A 347 3.05 27.37 -6.29
N ASN A 348 4.25 26.78 -6.31
CA ASN A 348 4.47 25.35 -6.27
C ASN A 348 5.30 24.96 -5.03
N PHE A 349 4.82 23.99 -4.25
CA PHE A 349 5.64 23.28 -3.27
C PHE A 349 6.51 22.27 -4.02
N ILE A 350 7.82 22.49 -3.98
CA ILE A 350 8.80 21.54 -4.51
C ILE A 350 8.90 20.35 -3.56
N THR A 351 8.98 20.61 -2.26
CA THR A 351 8.98 19.59 -1.21
C THR A 351 8.59 20.20 0.14
N THR A 352 8.13 19.36 1.08
CA THR A 352 7.75 19.75 2.46
C THR A 352 8.22 18.71 3.47
N GLY A 353 8.15 19.04 4.77
CA GLY A 353 8.38 18.08 5.84
C GLY A 353 9.78 17.48 5.83
N LYS A 354 9.86 16.16 6.02
CA LYS A 354 11.15 15.46 6.10
C LYS A 354 11.89 15.49 4.76
N ALA A 355 11.16 15.40 3.65
CA ALA A 355 11.74 15.49 2.32
C ALA A 355 12.36 16.87 2.06
N ALA A 356 11.72 17.95 2.54
CA ALA A 356 12.31 19.29 2.48
C ALA A 356 13.57 19.42 3.32
N LEU A 357 13.58 18.87 4.54
CA LEU A 357 14.77 18.89 5.39
C LEU A 357 15.95 18.13 4.77
N THR A 358 15.66 17.00 4.10
CA THR A 358 16.67 16.25 3.34
C THR A 358 17.23 17.06 2.17
N TYR A 359 16.35 17.74 1.43
CA TYR A 359 16.74 18.64 0.35
C TYR A 359 17.64 19.78 0.86
N ILE A 360 17.26 20.40 1.98
CA ILE A 360 18.00 21.48 2.64
C ILE A 360 19.43 21.03 3.00
N ILE A 361 19.58 19.87 3.63
CA ILE A 361 20.90 19.34 4.02
C ILE A 361 21.77 19.07 2.80
N ASN A 362 21.22 18.45 1.76
CA ASN A 362 21.97 18.18 0.53
C ASN A 362 22.46 19.49 -0.09
N TYR A 363 21.57 20.49 -0.18
CA TYR A 363 21.91 21.81 -0.71
C TYR A 363 22.98 22.52 0.12
N GLN A 364 22.89 22.49 1.46
CA GLN A 364 23.91 23.06 2.34
C GLN A 364 25.27 22.35 2.17
N ASN A 365 25.29 21.02 2.02
CA ASN A 365 26.51 20.26 1.79
C ASN A 365 27.17 20.57 0.44
N GLU A 366 26.37 20.78 -0.62
CA GLU A 366 26.87 21.24 -1.92
C GLU A 366 27.53 22.62 -1.81
N LEU A 367 26.88 23.57 -1.14
CA LEU A 367 27.45 24.90 -0.89
C LEU A 367 28.76 24.85 -0.10
N ILE A 368 28.82 24.02 0.96
CA ILE A 368 30.05 23.82 1.74
C ILE A 368 31.16 23.25 0.85
N SER A 369 30.84 22.30 -0.02
CA SER A 369 31.80 21.67 -0.92
C SER A 369 32.36 22.67 -1.94
N GLN A 370 31.49 23.53 -2.51
CA GLN A 370 31.91 24.62 -3.40
C GLN A 370 32.79 25.65 -2.68
N LYS A 371 32.43 26.06 -1.46
CA LYS A 371 33.21 27.03 -0.67
C LYS A 371 34.55 26.49 -0.18
N LYS A 372 34.65 25.19 0.09
CA LYS A 372 35.94 24.53 0.40
C LYS A 372 36.92 24.62 -0.78
N GLN A 373 36.43 24.56 -2.02
CA GLN A 373 37.30 24.67 -3.20
C GLN A 373 37.90 26.07 -3.37
N ILE A 374 37.26 27.12 -2.84
CA ILE A 374 37.73 28.51 -2.90
C ILE A 374 38.33 29.03 -1.58
N GLY A 375 38.52 28.17 -0.57
CA GLY A 375 39.18 28.52 0.69
C GLY A 375 38.33 29.29 1.71
N GLU A 376 37.02 29.42 1.50
CA GLU A 376 36.11 30.25 2.32
C GLU A 376 35.09 29.43 3.14
N CYS A 377 35.53 28.34 3.78
CA CYS A 377 34.63 27.50 4.58
C CYS A 377 34.47 28.03 6.03
N ASN A 378 33.25 28.41 6.43
CA ASN A 378 32.93 28.88 7.79
C ASN A 378 32.43 27.73 8.69
N ASP A 379 32.90 27.66 9.95
CA ASP A 379 32.49 26.65 10.94
C ASP A 379 31.02 26.77 11.38
N GLN A 380 30.39 27.94 11.23
CA GLN A 380 28.97 28.11 11.50
C GLN A 380 28.10 27.26 10.56
N GLN A 381 28.46 27.17 9.27
CA GLN A 381 27.69 26.43 8.28
C GLN A 381 27.73 24.91 8.52
N LYS A 382 28.85 24.39 9.04
CA LYS A 382 28.96 22.98 9.45
C LYS A 382 28.10 22.68 10.67
N LYS A 383 28.00 23.62 11.61
CA LYS A 383 27.11 23.50 12.78
C LYS A 383 25.65 23.50 12.35
N ASP A 384 25.25 24.37 11.43
CA ASP A 384 23.88 24.43 10.92
C ASP A 384 23.48 23.09 10.25
N VAL A 385 24.35 22.52 9.41
CA VAL A 385 24.12 21.17 8.83
C VAL A 385 23.98 20.10 9.91
N SER A 386 24.82 20.14 10.94
CA SER A 386 24.73 19.18 12.05
C SER A 386 23.42 19.32 12.83
N ILE A 387 22.87 20.53 12.98
CA ILE A 387 21.58 20.77 13.62
C ILE A 387 20.45 20.20 12.75
N HIS A 388 20.43 20.51 11.46
CA HIS A 388 19.42 19.94 10.54
C HIS A 388 19.53 18.41 10.42
N GLN A 389 20.72 17.83 10.52
CA GLN A 389 20.93 16.37 10.59
C GLN A 389 20.34 15.76 11.86
N GLN A 390 20.50 16.43 13.02
CA GLN A 390 19.86 16.02 14.26
C GLN A 390 18.33 16.15 14.18
N GLU A 391 17.82 17.21 13.57
CA GLU A 391 16.39 17.41 13.33
C GLU A 391 15.79 16.33 12.41
N ILE A 392 16.51 15.88 11.37
CA ILE A 392 16.08 14.72 10.54
C ILE A 392 15.96 13.44 11.37
N GLN A 393 16.88 13.24 12.32
CA GLN A 393 16.87 12.07 13.19
C GLN A 393 15.70 12.14 14.18
N SER A 394 15.37 13.34 14.70
CA SER A 394 14.20 13.56 15.56
C SER A 394 12.86 13.60 14.81
N TYR A 395 12.86 13.81 13.49
CA TYR A 395 11.66 13.65 12.63
C TYR A 395 11.15 12.19 12.55
N ALA A 396 11.79 11.25 13.23
CA ALA A 396 11.40 9.85 13.26
C ALA A 396 10.12 9.60 14.08
N VAL A 397 9.09 9.12 13.38
CA VAL A 397 7.89 8.39 13.83
C VAL A 397 6.85 9.19 14.64
N ASP A 398 7.21 10.03 15.60
CA ASP A 398 6.21 10.72 16.43
C ASP A 398 5.66 12.02 15.81
N GLY A 399 6.45 12.68 14.96
CA GLY A 399 6.08 13.96 14.35
C GLY A 399 4.98 13.85 13.29
N CYS A 400 4.91 12.76 12.51
CA CYS A 400 3.87 12.58 11.49
C CYS A 400 2.51 12.26 12.10
N ILE A 401 2.47 11.43 13.13
CA ILE A 401 1.21 10.96 13.75
C ILE A 401 0.61 12.09 14.59
N ASN A 402 1.39 12.70 15.50
CA ASN A 402 0.92 13.80 16.33
C ASN A 402 0.62 15.09 15.53
N SER A 403 1.38 15.39 14.46
CA SER A 403 1.08 16.54 13.61
C SER A 403 -0.12 16.30 12.71
N TRP A 404 -0.34 15.09 12.20
CA TRP A 404 -1.52 14.79 11.40
C TRP A 404 -2.78 14.83 12.26
N GLU A 405 -2.76 14.27 13.47
CA GLU A 405 -3.92 14.27 14.37
C GLU A 405 -4.25 15.69 14.86
N LYS A 406 -3.23 16.49 15.22
CA LYS A 406 -3.41 17.91 15.55
C LYS A 406 -3.88 18.76 14.36
N ARG A 407 -3.31 18.56 13.16
CA ARG A 407 -3.72 19.25 11.91
C ARG A 407 -5.10 18.80 11.44
N TYR A 408 -5.47 17.53 11.66
CA TYR A 408 -6.79 16.98 11.38
C TYR A 408 -7.84 17.63 12.28
N GLN A 409 -7.58 17.75 13.59
CA GLN A 409 -8.46 18.47 14.52
C GLN A 409 -8.59 19.96 14.17
N GLU A 410 -7.51 20.62 13.74
CA GLU A 410 -7.55 22.01 13.24
C GLU A 410 -8.40 22.15 11.94
N VAL A 411 -8.34 21.18 11.03
CA VAL A 411 -9.14 21.13 9.80
C VAL A 411 -10.62 20.85 10.10
N VAL A 412 -10.91 19.92 11.01
CA VAL A 412 -12.27 19.56 11.45
C VAL A 412 -12.95 20.68 12.23
N SER A 413 -12.20 21.45 13.03
CA SER A 413 -12.72 22.59 13.78
C SER A 413 -12.97 23.86 12.94
N SER A 414 -12.39 23.95 11.74
CA SER A 414 -12.67 25.04 10.81
C SER A 414 -14.02 24.82 10.13
N THR A 415 -14.87 25.85 10.07
CA THR A 415 -16.22 25.81 9.45
C THR A 415 -16.23 25.55 7.93
N ALA A 416 -15.10 25.16 7.34
CA ALA A 416 -14.90 24.90 5.91
C ALA A 416 -15.16 23.44 5.50
N TRP A 417 -15.98 22.69 6.23
CA TRP A 417 -16.45 21.37 5.81
C TRP A 417 -17.55 21.48 4.74
N LYS A 418 -17.14 21.91 3.53
CA LYS A 418 -17.82 21.63 2.27
C LYS A 418 -16.86 20.86 1.36
N ILE A 419 -16.95 19.54 1.48
CA ILE A 419 -16.49 18.48 0.55
C ILE A 419 -15.59 18.99 -0.60
N THR A 420 -14.27 18.95 -0.43
CA THR A 420 -13.32 19.15 -1.55
C THR A 420 -12.03 18.32 -1.39
N PHE A 421 -12.04 17.07 -1.92
CA PHE A 421 -10.89 16.18 -2.31
C PHE A 421 -9.88 15.75 -1.20
N PRO A 422 -9.15 14.59 -1.29
CA PRO A 422 -8.66 13.83 -2.45
C PRO A 422 -9.43 12.53 -2.79
N LEU A 423 -10.31 12.08 -1.91
CA LEU A 423 -10.99 10.79 -2.07
C LEU A 423 -11.94 10.75 -3.28
N ARG A 424 -12.33 11.89 -3.87
CA ARG A 424 -13.21 11.95 -5.06
C ARG A 424 -12.67 11.17 -6.26
N TRP A 425 -11.37 10.85 -6.28
CA TRP A 425 -10.72 10.09 -7.35
C TRP A 425 -10.78 8.56 -7.14
N ILE A 426 -10.53 8.07 -5.92
CA ILE A 426 -10.90 6.70 -5.51
C ILE A 426 -12.41 6.51 -5.73
N PHE A 427 -13.21 7.47 -5.27
CA PHE A 427 -14.66 7.54 -5.47
C PHE A 427 -15.09 7.79 -6.93
N GLY A 428 -14.18 8.16 -7.83
CA GLY A 428 -14.50 8.51 -9.22
C GLY A 428 -14.72 7.27 -10.08
N LYS A 429 -13.84 6.27 -9.94
CA LYS A 429 -14.07 4.91 -10.48
C LYS A 429 -15.12 4.15 -9.67
N LEU A 430 -15.08 4.27 -8.34
CA LEU A 430 -16.09 3.70 -7.46
C LEU A 430 -17.49 4.32 -7.68
N LYS A 431 -17.67 5.50 -8.28
CA LYS A 431 -19.01 6.11 -8.48
C LYS A 431 -19.95 5.29 -9.38
N LYS A 432 -19.40 4.51 -10.31
CA LYS A 432 -20.20 3.58 -11.14
C LYS A 432 -20.63 2.33 -10.34
N VAL A 433 -19.76 1.83 -9.46
CA VAL A 433 -19.96 0.66 -8.59
C VAL A 433 -20.80 0.99 -7.34
N MET A 434 -20.50 2.12 -6.68
CA MET A 434 -21.14 2.66 -5.49
C MET A 434 -22.56 3.20 -5.71
N ARG A 435 -23.07 3.18 -6.94
CA ARG A 435 -24.43 3.63 -7.25
C ARG A 435 -25.48 2.65 -6.71
N PHE A 436 -25.09 1.41 -6.44
CA PHE A 436 -25.97 0.30 -6.05
C PHE A 436 -25.82 -0.19 -4.60
N ILE A 437 -24.97 0.44 -3.78
CA ILE A 437 -24.73 0.05 -2.38
C ILE A 437 -25.12 1.14 -1.38
N GLY A 438 -25.70 0.71 -0.26
CA GLY A 438 -26.28 1.55 0.80
C GLY A 438 -25.25 2.42 1.54
N VAL A 439 -25.75 3.46 2.20
CA VAL A 439 -24.95 4.51 2.89
C VAL A 439 -24.03 3.93 3.97
N GLU A 440 -24.46 2.89 4.69
CA GLU A 440 -23.63 2.22 5.71
C GLU A 440 -22.45 1.46 5.12
N ARG A 441 -22.64 0.79 3.97
CA ARG A 441 -21.55 0.11 3.24
C ARG A 441 -20.53 1.10 2.67
N LYS A 442 -20.99 2.28 2.24
CA LYS A 442 -20.10 3.38 1.83
C LYS A 442 -19.25 3.88 3.00
N LYS A 443 -19.84 4.00 4.18
CA LYS A 443 -19.13 4.40 5.40
C LYS A 443 -18.07 3.37 5.82
N ALA A 444 -18.41 2.08 5.81
CA ALA A 444 -17.46 1.00 6.11
C ALA A 444 -16.24 0.97 5.17
N ILE A 445 -16.44 1.19 3.86
CA ILE A 445 -15.35 1.25 2.88
C ILE A 445 -14.45 2.49 3.10
N ILE A 446 -15.06 3.63 3.48
CA ILE A 446 -14.33 4.86 3.81
C ILE A 446 -13.48 4.68 5.07
N ASP A 447 -14.06 4.04 6.08
CA ASP A 447 -13.39 3.74 7.33
C ASP A 447 -12.25 2.73 7.10
N GLU A 448 -12.43 1.75 6.20
CA GLU A 448 -11.42 0.75 5.86
C GLU A 448 -10.24 1.34 5.05
N ILE A 449 -10.50 2.28 4.13
CA ILE A 449 -9.45 3.00 3.39
C ILE A 449 -8.70 3.98 4.30
N SER A 450 -9.41 4.67 5.19
CA SER A 450 -8.81 5.61 6.15
C SER A 450 -8.00 4.85 7.20
N PHE A 451 -8.50 3.71 7.67
CA PHE A 451 -7.81 2.78 8.56
C PHE A 451 -6.57 2.18 7.90
N PHE A 452 -6.67 1.80 6.63
CA PHE A 452 -5.55 1.27 5.88
C PHE A 452 -4.46 2.34 5.63
N TYR A 453 -4.86 3.59 5.38
CA TYR A 453 -3.93 4.72 5.29
C TYR A 453 -3.32 5.11 6.66
N PHE A 454 -4.07 4.91 7.75
CA PHE A 454 -3.60 5.06 9.14
C PHE A 454 -2.57 3.98 9.52
N CYS A 455 -2.83 2.71 9.21
CA CYS A 455 -1.87 1.61 9.32
C CYS A 455 -0.67 1.76 8.39
N TYR A 456 -0.77 2.56 7.32
CA TYR A 456 0.30 2.85 6.36
C TYR A 456 1.27 3.95 6.83
N LEU A 457 0.84 4.83 7.74
CA LEU A 457 1.73 5.74 8.46
C LEU A 457 2.40 5.06 9.66
N LYS A 458 1.75 4.04 10.25
CA LYS A 458 2.42 3.09 11.15
C LYS A 458 3.30 2.14 10.34
N LYS A 459 4.49 1.82 10.86
CA LYS A 459 5.38 0.82 10.24
C LYS A 459 4.95 -0.59 10.65
N ASP A 460 3.72 -0.99 10.35
CA ASP A 460 3.27 -2.32 10.74
C ASP A 460 4.07 -3.38 9.97
N PRO A 461 4.78 -4.31 10.65
CA PRO A 461 5.60 -5.31 9.99
C PRO A 461 4.69 -6.35 9.30
N ILE A 462 4.51 -6.22 7.98
CA ILE A 462 3.69 -7.18 7.20
C ILE A 462 4.59 -8.27 6.60
N PRO A 463 4.23 -9.57 6.75
CA PRO A 463 5.00 -10.67 6.19
C PRO A 463 4.87 -10.78 4.65
N PRO A 464 5.90 -11.26 3.95
CA PRO A 464 5.83 -11.53 2.51
C PRO A 464 4.71 -12.52 2.16
N GLN A 465 3.96 -12.26 1.09
CA GLN A 465 2.80 -13.08 0.68
C GLN A 465 3.16 -14.54 0.33
N ARG A 466 4.42 -14.86 0.06
CA ARG A 466 4.88 -16.27 -0.08
C ARG A 466 4.83 -17.07 1.23
N PHE A 467 4.64 -16.43 2.38
CA PHE A 467 4.43 -17.07 3.68
C PHE A 467 2.94 -17.30 3.98
N ASN A 468 2.09 -17.28 2.96
CA ASN A 468 0.65 -17.28 3.10
C ASN A 468 0.09 -18.68 3.43
N TYR A 469 0.21 -19.07 4.70
CA TYR A 469 -0.58 -20.14 5.34
C TYR A 469 -1.54 -19.56 6.39
N VAL A 470 -1.68 -18.22 6.41
CA VAL A 470 -2.42 -17.46 7.43
C VAL A 470 -3.32 -16.38 6.79
N GLY A 471 -3.48 -16.40 5.46
CA GLY A 471 -4.24 -15.44 4.65
C GLY A 471 -3.46 -14.14 4.36
N GLY A 472 -2.96 -13.95 3.13
CA GLY A 472 -2.45 -12.67 2.63
C GLY A 472 -3.60 -11.68 2.45
N ILE A 473 -3.34 -10.36 2.49
CA ILE A 473 -4.32 -9.26 2.52
C ILE A 473 -5.29 -9.28 3.72
N GLU A 474 -5.78 -10.45 4.12
CA GLU A 474 -6.57 -10.69 5.32
C GLU A 474 -5.76 -10.65 6.61
N PHE A 475 -4.43 -10.86 6.55
CA PHE A 475 -3.52 -10.82 7.69
C PHE A 475 -3.81 -9.66 8.66
N VAL A 476 -3.76 -8.41 8.18
CA VAL A 476 -3.96 -7.22 9.03
C VAL A 476 -5.41 -7.10 9.49
N LYS A 477 -6.38 -7.38 8.61
CA LYS A 477 -7.82 -7.23 8.92
C LYS A 477 -8.27 -8.25 9.96
N ILE A 478 -7.94 -9.52 9.75
CA ILE A 478 -8.24 -10.63 10.66
C ILE A 478 -7.42 -10.47 11.95
N GLY A 479 -6.15 -10.09 11.85
CA GLY A 479 -5.29 -9.78 13.00
C GLY A 479 -5.90 -8.71 13.90
N LYS A 480 -6.33 -7.59 13.30
CA LYS A 480 -7.00 -6.50 14.02
C LYS A 480 -8.33 -6.94 14.62
N LEU A 481 -9.13 -7.73 13.91
CA LEU A 481 -10.38 -8.26 14.42
C LEU A 481 -10.17 -9.11 15.67
N TYR A 482 -9.18 -10.02 15.64
CA TYR A 482 -8.83 -10.80 16.83
C TYR A 482 -8.31 -9.92 17.96
N PHE A 483 -7.42 -8.98 17.67
CA PHE A 483 -6.93 -8.02 18.64
C PHE A 483 -8.09 -7.25 19.31
N ASP A 484 -9.01 -6.69 18.54
CA ASP A 484 -10.15 -5.94 19.06
C ASP A 484 -11.06 -6.81 19.93
N ASN A 485 -11.37 -8.03 19.49
CA ASN A 485 -12.16 -8.97 20.28
C ASN A 485 -11.46 -9.35 21.59
N ILE A 486 -10.13 -9.53 21.57
CA ILE A 486 -9.33 -9.79 22.76
C ILE A 486 -9.40 -8.60 23.72
N ILE A 487 -9.16 -7.37 23.25
CA ILE A 487 -9.20 -6.18 24.10
C ILE A 487 -10.60 -5.98 24.68
N ASN A 488 -11.63 -6.04 23.84
CA ASN A 488 -13.01 -5.74 24.22
C ASN A 488 -13.60 -6.77 25.18
N PHE A 489 -13.35 -8.06 24.95
CA PHE A 489 -13.99 -9.11 25.74
C PHE A 489 -13.12 -9.61 26.89
N CYS A 490 -11.80 -9.57 26.74
CA CYS A 490 -10.90 -10.13 27.74
C CYS A 490 -10.25 -9.07 28.62
N GLY A 491 -10.33 -7.76 28.33
CA GLY A 491 -9.81 -6.71 29.21
C GLY A 491 -8.32 -6.89 29.53
N VAL A 492 -7.53 -7.24 28.51
CA VAL A 492 -6.07 -7.31 28.58
C VAL A 492 -5.51 -5.94 28.93
N LYS A 493 -4.40 -5.88 29.68
CA LYS A 493 -3.71 -4.63 30.06
C LYS A 493 -2.37 -4.53 29.34
N GLU A 494 -1.84 -3.31 29.23
CA GLU A 494 -0.53 -3.03 28.61
C GLU A 494 0.67 -3.71 29.32
N SER A 495 0.51 -4.09 30.59
CA SER A 495 1.52 -4.79 31.39
C SER A 495 1.27 -6.30 31.53
N ASP A 496 0.25 -6.84 30.88
CA ASP A 496 -0.06 -8.27 30.96
C ASP A 496 1.03 -9.13 30.29
N LYS A 497 1.26 -10.32 30.84
CA LYS A 497 2.03 -11.37 30.20
C LYS A 497 1.10 -12.22 29.35
N ILE A 498 1.27 -12.14 28.04
CA ILE A 498 0.42 -12.74 27.01
C ILE A 498 1.10 -13.98 26.41
N LEU A 499 0.33 -15.06 26.29
CA LEU A 499 0.69 -16.25 25.52
C LEU A 499 -0.15 -16.33 24.23
N ASP A 500 0.53 -16.39 23.08
CA ASP A 500 -0.03 -16.63 21.74
C ASP A 500 0.22 -18.09 21.30
N ILE A 501 -0.82 -18.90 21.35
CA ILE A 501 -0.78 -20.32 21.01
C ILE A 501 -1.05 -20.46 19.51
N GLY A 502 -0.08 -21.01 18.77
CA GLY A 502 -0.16 -21.07 17.30
C GLY A 502 -0.01 -19.70 16.65
N SER A 503 1.03 -18.96 17.06
CA SER A 503 1.26 -17.57 16.67
C SER A 503 1.39 -17.32 15.15
N GLY A 504 1.56 -18.37 14.37
CA GLY A 504 1.66 -18.31 12.91
C GLY A 504 2.83 -17.43 12.46
N ILE A 505 2.52 -16.45 11.62
CA ILE A 505 3.45 -15.40 11.19
C ILE A 505 3.21 -14.08 11.95
N GLY A 506 2.72 -14.15 13.19
CA GLY A 506 2.53 -12.98 14.06
C GLY A 506 1.30 -12.14 13.75
N ARG A 507 0.24 -12.75 13.21
CA ARG A 507 -0.98 -12.05 12.72
C ARG A 507 -1.64 -11.17 13.75
N VAL A 508 -1.74 -11.66 14.97
CA VAL A 508 -2.30 -10.91 16.10
C VAL A 508 -1.19 -10.09 16.77
N ALA A 509 0.02 -10.66 16.88
CA ALA A 509 1.18 -10.06 17.54
C ALA A 509 1.53 -8.65 17.02
N VAL A 510 1.44 -8.40 15.71
CA VAL A 510 1.74 -7.07 15.13
C VAL A 510 0.91 -5.94 15.75
N HIS A 511 -0.33 -6.23 16.16
CA HIS A 511 -1.22 -5.23 16.75
C HIS A 511 -0.95 -4.97 18.24
N PHE A 512 -0.25 -5.89 18.90
CA PHE A 512 0.18 -5.71 20.29
C PHE A 512 1.47 -4.88 20.41
N MET A 513 2.20 -4.66 19.32
CA MET A 513 3.50 -3.94 19.30
C MET A 513 3.40 -2.53 19.91
N ASP A 514 2.29 -1.82 19.67
CA ASP A 514 2.06 -0.48 20.19
C ASP A 514 1.11 -0.47 21.41
N TYR A 515 0.70 -1.64 21.88
CA TYR A 515 -0.21 -1.80 23.00
C TYR A 515 0.52 -2.18 24.29
N LEU A 516 1.51 -3.06 24.21
CA LEU A 516 2.29 -3.48 25.37
C LEU A 516 3.35 -2.44 25.73
N ASN A 517 3.50 -2.18 27.02
CA ASN A 517 4.58 -1.36 27.54
C ASN A 517 5.79 -2.24 27.93
N ASN A 518 6.85 -1.65 28.48
CA ASN A 518 8.08 -2.37 28.84
C ASN A 518 7.92 -3.34 30.03
N GLU A 519 6.81 -3.29 30.77
CA GLU A 519 6.49 -4.23 31.85
C GLU A 519 5.72 -5.47 31.35
N GLY A 520 5.08 -5.35 30.18
CA GLY A 520 4.37 -6.44 29.51
C GLY A 520 5.30 -7.50 28.95
N ARG A 521 4.72 -8.61 28.49
CA ARG A 521 5.45 -9.65 27.75
C ARG A 521 4.55 -10.35 26.75
N TYR A 522 5.09 -10.67 25.58
CA TYR A 522 4.38 -11.41 24.53
C TYR A 522 5.19 -12.65 24.13
N GLU A 523 4.70 -13.82 24.50
CA GLU A 523 5.32 -15.09 24.16
C GLU A 523 4.45 -15.85 23.17
N GLY A 524 5.02 -16.30 22.06
CA GLY A 524 4.33 -17.10 21.07
C GLY A 524 5.05 -18.41 20.80
N PHE A 525 4.30 -19.47 20.48
CA PHE A 525 4.89 -20.64 19.83
C PHE A 525 4.11 -21.04 18.59
N GLU A 526 4.81 -21.66 17.64
CA GLU A 526 4.25 -22.01 16.33
C GLU A 526 4.93 -23.26 15.77
N ILE A 527 4.17 -24.12 15.09
CA ILE A 527 4.66 -25.37 14.50
C ILE A 527 5.38 -25.16 13.16
N VAL A 528 5.08 -24.06 12.47
CA VAL A 528 5.70 -23.66 11.21
C VAL A 528 6.96 -22.81 11.47
N GLU A 529 8.14 -23.43 11.40
CA GLU A 529 9.44 -22.81 11.72
C GLU A 529 9.71 -21.48 10.98
N ARG A 530 9.29 -21.37 9.71
CA ARG A 530 9.44 -20.13 8.93
C ARG A 530 8.70 -18.94 9.53
N GLY A 531 7.57 -19.17 10.19
CA GLY A 531 6.80 -18.12 10.86
C GLY A 531 7.51 -17.60 12.10
N VAL A 532 8.01 -18.51 12.92
CA VAL A 532 8.85 -18.20 14.08
C VAL A 532 10.07 -17.39 13.66
N LYS A 533 10.78 -17.82 12.61
CA LYS A 533 11.93 -17.08 12.06
C LYS A 533 11.53 -15.67 11.63
N TRP A 534 10.38 -15.50 10.98
CA TRP A 534 9.89 -14.18 10.59
C TRP A 534 9.56 -13.30 11.80
N CYS A 535 8.81 -13.82 12.77
CA CYS A 535 8.42 -13.09 13.98
C CYS A 535 9.66 -12.66 14.78
N ASN A 536 10.63 -13.54 14.96
CA ASN A 536 11.89 -13.19 15.64
C ASN A 536 12.70 -12.14 14.86
N GLN A 537 12.71 -12.19 13.53
CA GLN A 537 13.41 -11.21 12.70
C GLN A 537 12.72 -9.85 12.63
N LYS A 538 11.39 -9.80 12.76
CA LYS A 538 10.61 -8.58 12.53
C LYS A 538 10.00 -7.97 13.78
N LEU A 539 9.59 -8.77 14.75
CA LEU A 539 8.94 -8.31 15.98
C LEU A 539 9.94 -8.28 17.13
N THR A 540 10.56 -9.42 17.46
CA THR A 540 11.54 -9.52 18.56
C THR A 540 12.73 -8.59 18.39
N LYS A 541 13.24 -8.43 17.17
CA LYS A 541 14.32 -7.45 16.88
C LYS A 541 13.90 -6.00 17.11
N GLN A 542 12.63 -5.67 16.98
CA GLN A 542 12.12 -4.31 17.19
C GLN A 542 11.77 -4.07 18.67
N SER A 543 11.28 -5.08 19.37
CA SER A 543 10.98 -5.00 20.80
C SER A 543 11.29 -6.33 21.51
N PRO A 544 12.15 -6.32 22.55
CA PRO A 544 12.51 -7.53 23.31
C PRO A 544 11.35 -8.07 24.17
N VAL A 545 10.24 -7.34 24.26
CA VAL A 545 8.99 -7.78 24.89
C VAL A 545 8.37 -8.98 24.16
N PHE A 546 8.70 -9.16 22.87
CA PHE A 546 8.15 -10.21 22.01
C PHE A 546 9.15 -11.36 21.83
N CYS A 547 8.74 -12.59 22.10
CA CYS A 547 9.56 -13.79 21.87
C CYS A 547 8.72 -14.90 21.22
N PHE A 548 9.31 -15.59 20.24
CA PHE A 548 8.64 -16.66 19.51
C PHE A 548 9.49 -17.93 19.45
N GLN A 549 8.86 -19.08 19.71
CA GLN A 549 9.51 -20.39 19.77
C GLN A 549 8.91 -21.36 18.76
N HIS A 550 9.75 -22.23 18.18
CA HIS A 550 9.29 -23.30 17.30
C HIS A 550 8.85 -24.50 18.13
N ALA A 551 7.62 -24.96 17.87
CA ALA A 551 7.05 -26.14 18.49
C ALA A 551 7.14 -27.32 17.53
N ASN A 552 7.92 -28.35 17.87
CA ASN A 552 8.19 -29.47 16.97
C ASN A 552 7.06 -30.52 16.95
N ILE A 553 5.82 -30.06 16.78
CA ILE A 553 4.60 -30.87 16.81
C ILE A 553 4.34 -31.42 15.42
N TYR A 554 4.06 -32.72 15.31
CA TYR A 554 3.63 -33.33 14.06
C TYR A 554 2.24 -32.83 13.67
N ASN A 555 2.08 -32.43 12.41
CA ASN A 555 0.77 -32.15 11.82
C ASN A 555 0.84 -32.40 10.32
N LYS A 556 -0.18 -33.07 9.78
CA LYS A 556 -0.18 -33.53 8.38
C LYS A 556 -0.12 -32.39 7.35
N GLU A 557 -0.64 -31.21 7.67
CA GLU A 557 -0.67 -30.05 6.77
C GLU A 557 0.47 -29.08 7.02
N TYR A 558 0.74 -28.78 8.29
CA TYR A 558 1.58 -27.64 8.66
C TYR A 558 3.01 -28.04 9.08
N ASN A 559 3.22 -29.27 9.58
CA ASN A 559 4.56 -29.74 9.99
C ASN A 559 4.69 -31.27 9.88
N LYS A 560 4.82 -31.78 8.64
CA LYS A 560 4.93 -33.22 8.34
C LYS A 560 6.15 -33.91 8.96
N ASN A 561 7.16 -33.14 9.34
CA ASN A 561 8.41 -33.66 9.91
C ASN A 561 8.48 -33.45 11.44
N GLY A 562 7.39 -33.01 12.07
CA GLY A 562 7.32 -32.91 13.52
C GLY A 562 7.52 -34.27 14.20
N THR A 563 8.11 -34.26 15.40
CA THR A 563 8.46 -35.50 16.12
C THR A 563 7.70 -35.67 17.43
N ILE A 564 6.84 -34.71 17.79
CA ILE A 564 6.05 -34.72 19.03
C ILE A 564 4.57 -34.76 18.66
N GLU A 565 3.82 -35.68 19.24
CA GLU A 565 2.37 -35.72 19.08
C GLU A 565 1.71 -34.56 19.83
N ALA A 566 0.63 -33.99 19.26
CA ALA A 566 -0.07 -32.85 19.87
C ALA A 566 -0.62 -33.16 21.27
N THR A 567 -0.93 -34.42 21.56
CA THR A 567 -1.37 -34.93 22.87
C THR A 567 -0.26 -35.05 23.90
N GLU A 568 1.00 -34.94 23.50
CA GLU A 568 2.19 -35.08 24.36
C GLU A 568 2.96 -33.77 24.49
N PHE A 569 2.64 -32.76 23.69
CA PHE A 569 3.37 -31.50 23.67
C PHE A 569 3.15 -30.67 24.94
N VAL A 570 4.22 -30.45 25.70
CA VAL A 570 4.21 -29.57 26.87
C VAL A 570 4.55 -28.14 26.42
N PHE A 571 3.74 -27.16 26.80
CA PHE A 571 4.02 -25.76 26.48
C PHE A 571 5.36 -25.34 27.10
N PRO A 572 6.25 -24.66 26.35
CA PRO A 572 7.63 -24.38 26.75
C PRO A 572 7.75 -23.23 27.77
N TYR A 573 6.83 -23.17 28.74
CA TYR A 573 6.72 -22.11 29.73
C TYR A 573 6.44 -22.66 31.13
N THR A 574 6.91 -21.93 32.13
CA THR A 574 6.69 -22.23 33.54
C THR A 574 5.23 -22.08 33.94
N ALA A 575 4.78 -22.87 34.93
CA ALA A 575 3.44 -22.77 35.47
C ALA A 575 3.16 -21.39 36.10
N GLY A 576 1.94 -20.88 35.98
CA GLY A 576 1.53 -19.62 36.61
C GLY A 576 2.25 -18.36 36.11
N PHE A 577 2.75 -18.36 34.87
CA PHE A 577 3.51 -17.24 34.32
C PHE A 577 2.62 -16.18 33.66
N PHE A 578 1.57 -16.59 32.95
CA PHE A 578 0.78 -15.72 32.09
C PHE A 578 -0.47 -15.17 32.77
N ASP A 579 -0.77 -13.90 32.49
CA ASP A 579 -2.02 -13.23 32.88
C ASP A 579 -3.13 -13.54 31.85
N PHE A 580 -2.73 -13.71 30.59
CA PHE A 580 -3.63 -13.96 29.48
C PHE A 580 -3.03 -14.95 28.48
N ALA A 581 -3.85 -15.84 27.93
CA ALA A 581 -3.49 -16.71 26.82
C ALA A 581 -4.54 -16.62 25.72
N PHE A 582 -4.16 -16.82 24.46
CA PHE A 582 -5.15 -16.99 23.40
C PHE A 582 -4.71 -17.99 22.34
N ALA A 583 -5.70 -18.57 21.66
CA ALA A 583 -5.51 -19.49 20.55
C ALA A 583 -6.41 -19.06 19.40
N ALA A 584 -5.85 -18.36 18.42
CA ALA A 584 -6.56 -17.88 17.25
C ALA A 584 -6.48 -18.92 16.13
N SER A 585 -7.60 -19.62 15.89
CA SER A 585 -7.74 -20.67 14.87
C SER A 585 -6.90 -21.92 15.10
N VAL A 586 -6.39 -22.16 16.31
CA VAL A 586 -5.70 -23.44 16.62
C VAL A 586 -6.71 -24.54 16.89
N PHE A 587 -7.76 -24.25 17.67
CA PHE A 587 -8.77 -25.25 18.02
C PHE A 587 -9.57 -25.73 16.80
N THR A 588 -9.50 -25.04 15.66
CA THR A 588 -10.09 -25.49 14.40
C THR A 588 -9.27 -26.54 13.66
N HIS A 589 -8.08 -26.92 14.15
CA HIS A 589 -7.17 -27.87 13.48
C HIS A 589 -6.67 -28.99 14.40
N ILE A 590 -7.11 -29.07 15.66
CA ILE A 590 -6.68 -30.11 16.60
C ILE A 590 -7.83 -31.06 16.96
N LEU A 591 -7.53 -32.34 17.16
CA LEU A 591 -8.52 -33.35 17.54
C LEU A 591 -8.92 -33.24 19.02
N PRO A 592 -10.06 -33.83 19.44
CA PRO A 592 -10.57 -33.72 20.81
C PRO A 592 -9.56 -34.03 21.94
N ASP A 593 -8.76 -35.08 21.78
CA ASP A 593 -7.80 -35.50 22.82
C ASP A 593 -6.66 -34.48 22.95
N ALA A 594 -6.18 -33.95 21.81
CA ALA A 594 -5.22 -32.84 21.79
C ALA A 594 -5.85 -31.57 22.39
N ALA A 595 -7.10 -31.22 22.02
CA ALA A 595 -7.80 -30.06 22.58
C ALA A 595 -7.90 -30.14 24.11
N SER A 596 -8.20 -31.32 24.66
CA SER A 596 -8.21 -31.55 26.11
C SER A 596 -6.83 -31.32 26.73
N HIS A 597 -5.77 -31.81 26.08
CA HIS A 597 -4.39 -31.62 26.53
C HIS A 597 -3.96 -30.15 26.49
N TYR A 598 -4.22 -29.46 25.38
CA TYR A 598 -3.97 -28.02 25.24
C TYR A 598 -4.67 -27.19 26.34
N LEU A 599 -5.92 -27.53 26.69
CA LEU A 599 -6.64 -26.86 27.79
C LEU A 599 -5.99 -27.08 29.16
N ASN A 600 -5.46 -28.28 29.43
CA ASN A 600 -4.71 -28.56 30.66
C ASN A 600 -3.41 -27.77 30.71
N GLU A 601 -2.69 -27.65 29.59
CA GLU A 601 -1.47 -26.85 29.51
C GLU A 601 -1.76 -25.35 29.63
N ILE A 602 -2.84 -24.85 29.03
CA ILE A 602 -3.34 -23.48 29.25
C ILE A 602 -3.60 -23.23 30.73
N TYR A 603 -4.33 -24.14 31.39
CA TYR A 603 -4.58 -24.05 32.83
C TYR A 603 -3.27 -24.02 33.63
N ARG A 604 -2.29 -24.85 33.28
CA ARG A 604 -1.00 -24.90 33.97
C ARG A 604 -0.25 -23.57 33.89
N VAL A 605 -0.16 -22.97 32.71
CA VAL A 605 0.67 -21.78 32.48
C VAL A 605 0.00 -20.46 32.90
N LEU A 606 -1.32 -20.43 33.02
CA LEU A 606 -2.06 -19.26 33.53
C LEU A 606 -1.89 -19.09 35.06
N LYS A 607 -1.85 -17.83 35.51
CA LYS A 607 -2.00 -17.47 36.92
C LYS A 607 -3.43 -17.74 37.42
N PRO A 608 -3.65 -17.90 38.74
CA PRO A 608 -5.00 -17.82 39.32
C PRO A 608 -5.70 -16.54 38.86
N GLY A 609 -6.93 -16.64 38.36
CA GLY A 609 -7.66 -15.51 37.75
C GLY A 609 -7.20 -15.12 36.34
N GLY A 610 -6.20 -15.81 35.78
CA GLY A 610 -5.76 -15.64 34.40
C GLY A 610 -6.84 -16.06 33.40
N ARG A 611 -6.86 -15.41 32.24
CA ARG A 611 -7.94 -15.54 31.25
C ARG A 611 -7.44 -16.19 29.96
N VAL A 612 -8.32 -16.88 29.25
CA VAL A 612 -8.03 -17.44 27.93
C VAL A 612 -9.12 -17.09 26.92
N PHE A 613 -8.69 -16.74 25.71
CA PHE A 613 -9.53 -16.55 24.53
C PHE A 613 -9.27 -17.68 23.52
N ILE A 614 -10.31 -18.41 23.10
CA ILE A 614 -10.18 -19.49 22.12
C ILE A 614 -11.19 -19.26 20.99
N SER A 615 -10.71 -19.29 19.74
CA SER A 615 -11.59 -19.34 18.58
C SER A 615 -11.73 -20.77 18.03
N CYS A 616 -12.94 -21.16 17.66
CA CYS A 616 -13.29 -22.52 17.26
C CYS A 616 -14.54 -22.57 16.37
N PHE A 617 -14.94 -23.77 15.94
CA PHE A 617 -16.23 -24.01 15.29
C PHE A 617 -17.10 -24.89 16.20
N LEU A 618 -18.31 -24.43 16.55
CA LEU A 618 -19.23 -25.14 17.43
C LEU A 618 -20.49 -25.64 16.71
N LEU A 619 -20.66 -26.96 16.74
CA LEU A 619 -21.83 -27.67 16.25
C LEU A 619 -22.94 -27.61 17.30
N LYS A 620 -23.99 -26.86 16.98
CA LYS A 620 -25.26 -26.79 17.73
C LYS A 620 -26.44 -26.99 16.76
N GLN A 621 -27.66 -27.04 17.28
CA GLN A 621 -28.83 -27.39 16.46
C GLN A 621 -29.03 -26.45 15.27
N ASP A 622 -28.81 -25.13 15.45
CA ASP A 622 -28.94 -24.16 14.37
C ASP A 622 -27.79 -24.24 13.35
N SER A 623 -26.53 -24.45 13.77
CA SER A 623 -25.39 -24.47 12.86
C SER A 623 -25.50 -25.69 11.96
N LYS A 624 -25.95 -26.84 12.49
CA LYS A 624 -26.31 -28.01 11.70
C LYS A 624 -27.36 -27.73 10.61
N THR A 625 -28.23 -26.74 10.82
CA THR A 625 -29.27 -26.36 9.86
C THR A 625 -28.71 -25.48 8.74
N TYR A 626 -27.82 -24.54 9.05
CA TYR A 626 -27.27 -23.59 8.07
C TYR A 626 -26.00 -24.08 7.37
N MET A 627 -25.28 -25.03 7.97
CA MET A 627 -23.96 -25.51 7.54
C MET A 627 -23.94 -26.03 6.10
N SER A 628 -25.01 -26.69 5.64
CA SER A 628 -25.10 -27.21 4.27
C SER A 628 -25.07 -26.12 3.19
N SER A 629 -25.33 -24.86 3.57
CA SER A 629 -25.27 -23.69 2.67
C SER A 629 -23.95 -22.92 2.78
N SER A 630 -23.05 -23.32 3.67
CA SER A 630 -21.80 -22.62 3.95
C SER A 630 -20.59 -23.33 3.35
N GLU A 631 -19.47 -22.62 3.23
CA GLU A 631 -18.20 -23.19 2.77
C GLU A 631 -17.62 -24.24 3.76
N PHE A 632 -18.04 -24.16 5.02
CA PHE A 632 -17.64 -25.08 6.09
C PHE A 632 -18.70 -26.16 6.30
N ASN A 633 -18.56 -27.30 5.63
CA ASN A 633 -19.52 -28.41 5.75
C ASN A 633 -18.92 -29.60 6.52
N PHE A 634 -19.08 -29.60 7.85
CA PHE A 634 -18.51 -30.64 8.73
C PHE A 634 -19.32 -31.93 8.72
N LYS A 635 -18.64 -33.05 8.47
CA LYS A 635 -19.19 -34.40 8.59
C LYS A 635 -18.96 -34.89 10.03
N LEU A 636 -20.04 -35.23 10.73
CA LEU A 636 -19.95 -35.78 12.08
C LEU A 636 -19.19 -37.11 12.06
N ILE A 637 -18.16 -37.21 12.89
CA ILE A 637 -17.41 -38.46 13.09
C ILE A 637 -18.06 -39.27 14.21
N ASP A 638 -18.32 -38.61 15.33
CA ASP A 638 -19.06 -39.17 16.46
C ASP A 638 -19.83 -38.06 17.21
N LYS A 639 -20.26 -38.33 18.46
CA LYS A 639 -21.01 -37.36 19.27
C LYS A 639 -20.18 -36.16 19.77
N ARG A 640 -18.86 -36.18 19.62
CA ARG A 640 -17.93 -35.18 20.16
C ARG A 640 -17.54 -34.12 19.13
N TYR A 641 -17.40 -34.49 17.85
CA TYR A 641 -16.88 -33.58 16.82
C TYR A 641 -17.23 -33.99 15.38
N GLY A 642 -17.01 -33.07 14.45
CA GLY A 642 -17.07 -33.28 13.01
C GLY A 642 -15.87 -32.68 12.28
N VAL A 643 -15.62 -33.15 11.05
CA VAL A 643 -14.47 -32.79 10.22
C VAL A 643 -14.90 -32.47 8.80
N MET A 644 -14.18 -31.58 8.09
CA MET A 644 -14.49 -31.33 6.68
C MET A 644 -14.03 -32.47 5.76
N ILE A 645 -12.86 -33.05 6.03
CA ILE A 645 -12.24 -34.10 5.21
C ILE A 645 -11.91 -35.28 6.13
N ILE A 646 -12.46 -36.46 5.86
CA ILE A 646 -12.30 -37.64 6.74
C ILE A 646 -10.87 -38.16 6.68
N GLU A 647 -10.26 -38.13 5.50
CA GLU A 647 -8.88 -38.56 5.23
C GLU A 647 -7.84 -37.56 5.76
N ASN A 648 -8.29 -36.38 6.16
CA ASN A 648 -7.48 -35.32 6.74
C ASN A 648 -8.26 -34.55 7.83
N PRO A 649 -8.50 -35.18 8.99
CA PRO A 649 -9.33 -34.60 10.05
C PRO A 649 -8.89 -33.20 10.48
N GLU A 650 -7.59 -32.96 10.55
CA GLU A 650 -6.97 -31.71 11.02
C GLU A 650 -7.10 -30.54 10.01
N ALA A 651 -7.59 -30.80 8.79
CA ALA A 651 -7.83 -29.73 7.81
C ALA A 651 -8.84 -28.69 8.34
N ALA A 652 -9.88 -29.16 9.02
CA ALA A 652 -10.82 -28.32 9.76
C ALA A 652 -11.69 -29.19 10.67
N ILE A 653 -11.81 -28.79 11.94
CA ILE A 653 -12.52 -29.51 12.99
C ILE A 653 -13.56 -28.59 13.65
N ALA A 654 -14.76 -29.11 13.87
CA ALA A 654 -15.81 -28.47 14.65
C ALA A 654 -16.24 -29.38 15.80
N TYR A 655 -16.42 -28.82 16.99
CA TYR A 655 -16.78 -29.58 18.19
C TYR A 655 -18.27 -29.52 18.45
N GLU A 656 -18.83 -30.59 18.98
CA GLU A 656 -20.14 -30.52 19.61
C GLU A 656 -20.05 -29.61 20.85
N GLU A 657 -20.97 -28.65 20.98
CA GLU A 657 -20.87 -27.58 21.98
C GLU A 657 -20.89 -28.11 23.41
N SER A 658 -21.78 -29.06 23.73
CA SER A 658 -21.86 -29.63 25.07
C SER A 658 -20.60 -30.40 25.46
N PHE A 659 -20.03 -31.17 24.52
CA PHE A 659 -18.75 -31.84 24.68
C PHE A 659 -17.62 -30.83 24.92
N PHE A 660 -17.55 -29.79 24.09
CA PHE A 660 -16.48 -28.80 24.21
C PHE A 660 -16.55 -28.05 25.55
N ARG A 661 -17.74 -27.73 26.05
CA ARG A 661 -17.93 -27.16 27.40
C ARG A 661 -17.44 -28.08 28.51
N GLU A 662 -17.64 -29.39 28.40
CA GLU A 662 -17.12 -30.35 29.38
C GLU A 662 -15.59 -30.40 29.38
N LEU A 663 -14.91 -30.17 28.24
CA LEU A 663 -13.44 -30.08 28.22
C LEU A 663 -12.92 -28.90 29.07
N PHE A 664 -13.54 -27.72 28.98
CA PHE A 664 -13.15 -26.58 29.83
C PHE A 664 -13.33 -26.89 31.31
N LYS A 665 -14.45 -27.52 31.67
CA LYS A 665 -14.75 -27.91 33.05
C LYS A 665 -13.75 -28.95 33.56
N ALA A 666 -13.40 -29.95 32.75
CA ALA A 666 -12.40 -30.96 33.09
C ALA A 666 -11.01 -30.33 33.31
N ALA A 667 -10.65 -29.31 32.53
CA ALA A 667 -9.40 -28.56 32.67
C ALA A 667 -9.42 -27.50 33.80
N ASN A 668 -10.49 -27.42 34.61
CA ASN A 668 -10.68 -26.40 35.65
C ASN A 668 -10.68 -24.94 35.14
N LEU A 669 -11.08 -24.74 33.88
CA LEU A 669 -11.30 -23.43 33.27
C LEU A 669 -12.80 -23.10 33.28
N SER A 670 -13.17 -21.98 33.88
CA SER A 670 -14.55 -21.53 33.95
C SER A 670 -14.88 -20.63 32.77
N ILE A 671 -15.75 -21.06 31.86
CA ILE A 671 -16.27 -20.20 30.78
C ILE A 671 -16.98 -18.98 31.39
N LYS A 672 -16.64 -17.79 30.90
CA LYS A 672 -17.18 -16.50 31.35
C LYS A 672 -18.18 -15.98 30.33
N GLY A 673 -19.35 -15.54 30.80
CA GLY A 673 -20.38 -14.94 29.95
C GLY A 673 -20.99 -15.93 28.94
N ALA A 674 -21.58 -15.38 27.88
CA ALA A 674 -22.11 -16.15 26.77
C ALA A 674 -20.99 -16.48 25.77
N ILE A 675 -21.16 -17.58 25.03
CA ILE A 675 -20.32 -17.87 23.85
C ILE A 675 -20.67 -16.85 22.78
N HIS A 676 -19.67 -16.21 22.19
CA HIS A 676 -19.87 -15.30 21.07
C HIS A 676 -19.90 -16.13 19.78
N TYR A 677 -21.09 -16.26 19.20
CA TYR A 677 -21.30 -17.09 18.02
C TYR A 677 -20.91 -16.36 16.73
N GLY A 678 -20.06 -17.01 15.95
CA GLY A 678 -19.60 -16.57 14.65
C GLY A 678 -20.50 -16.94 13.47
N THR A 679 -20.29 -16.25 12.35
CA THR A 679 -21.05 -16.38 11.10
C THR A 679 -20.55 -17.50 10.17
N TRP A 680 -19.58 -18.32 10.58
CA TRP A 680 -18.93 -19.33 9.72
C TRP A 680 -19.88 -20.33 9.03
N CYS A 681 -21.00 -20.68 9.66
CA CYS A 681 -22.02 -21.58 9.08
C CYS A 681 -23.17 -20.83 8.40
N ASN A 682 -23.02 -19.55 8.05
CA ASN A 682 -24.07 -18.65 7.55
C ASN A 682 -25.23 -18.36 8.53
N ARG A 683 -25.12 -18.77 9.80
CA ARG A 683 -26.06 -18.33 10.84
C ARG A 683 -25.91 -16.83 11.10
N LYS A 684 -26.98 -16.21 11.62
CA LYS A 684 -26.87 -14.87 12.23
C LYS A 684 -25.97 -14.99 13.47
N GLY A 685 -24.80 -14.36 13.42
CA GLY A 685 -23.82 -14.34 14.50
C GLY A 685 -23.57 -12.91 15.01
N GLU A 686 -23.03 -12.83 16.23
CA GLU A 686 -22.63 -11.55 16.85
C GLU A 686 -21.28 -11.07 16.31
N ILE A 687 -20.45 -12.00 15.85
CA ILE A 687 -19.09 -11.77 15.40
C ILE A 687 -18.87 -12.40 14.02
N HIS A 688 -18.01 -11.80 13.22
CA HIS A 688 -17.65 -12.34 11.90
C HIS A 688 -16.70 -13.55 12.05
N GLY A 689 -17.02 -14.67 11.39
CA GLY A 689 -16.13 -15.84 11.30
C GLY A 689 -16.35 -16.90 12.38
N GLN A 690 -15.28 -17.28 13.10
CA GLN A 690 -15.25 -18.36 14.10
C GLN A 690 -16.02 -18.01 15.38
N ASP A 691 -16.42 -19.03 16.13
CA ASP A 691 -16.96 -18.88 17.49
C ASP A 691 -15.86 -18.53 18.47
N ILE A 692 -16.17 -17.69 19.47
CA ILE A 692 -15.22 -17.29 20.50
C ILE A 692 -15.72 -17.74 21.88
N ILE A 693 -14.84 -18.42 22.61
CA ILE A 693 -15.02 -18.78 24.02
C ILE A 693 -13.98 -18.05 24.86
N ILE A 694 -14.45 -17.49 25.97
CA ILE A 694 -13.60 -16.86 26.97
C ILE A 694 -13.74 -17.66 28.25
N ALA A 695 -12.62 -18.04 28.84
CA ALA A 695 -12.61 -18.76 30.11
C ALA A 695 -11.56 -18.17 31.06
N GLU A 696 -11.70 -18.49 32.33
CA GLU A 696 -10.81 -18.03 33.39
C GLU A 696 -10.35 -19.22 34.23
N LYS A 697 -9.08 -19.21 34.62
CA LYS A 697 -8.54 -20.15 35.60
C LYS A 697 -9.15 -19.86 36.96
N ARG A 698 -9.90 -20.84 37.48
CA ARG A 698 -10.47 -20.77 38.83
C ARG A 698 -9.33 -20.55 39.84
N THR A 699 -9.51 -19.55 40.70
CA THR A 699 -8.63 -19.23 41.83
C THR A 699 -8.63 -20.32 42.87
#